data_AF-A0A9P6M5F6-F1
#
_entry.id   AF-A0A9P6M5F6-F1
#
_cell.length_a   1.000
_cell.length_b   1.000
_cell.length_c   1.000
_cell.angle_alpha   90.00
_cell.angle_beta   90.00
_cell.angle_gamma   90.00
#
_symmetry.space_group_name_H-M   'P 1'
#
loop_
_entity.id
_entity.type
_entity.pdbx_description
1 polymer ?
#
loop_
_entity_poly.entity_id
_entity_poly.type
_entity_poly.pdbx_seq_one_letter_code
_entity_poly.pdbx_strand_id
1 'polypeptide(L)'
;MVTSQKLTFKFSSILQSDSDFRERIARLVNNLGLQLCQIWQDTNPQTNNSYPPTANPTAYTHISHLVPILLQFLRDEDNNVSEAVFGFLRETLNMFKTIKKATGSLPQEQKVLMRQILESIVMKMKYGEDMEWVCVAIAGGSESVGTIGEDSIGDEEMLDFLELRRELKRFYDQIASLSASLTTSFLSSAVTTTLTTFVNEKASGSTGTSDWRDLELALYLLYLYGEAIKGVPQFAVLPPGTVGANGGKIVHPVAQAGAPLTPLGECLFEMCKSGVSAYPHPSVSANFFEIACRYSNFFEIRPDCIPDALEAFVDARGLHHPISANRTRAWYLFWRFTKDLKSKLTPYVETVLNSIQDVLTADGSLPLALSPDFDLSTFKDPVFETKTYLFEAVGLLTSQESIPAQQQFEYLSVVVNPFLTEIQKSLEACRSIQQSSNGVIGGAASVGAGSPCHRDLELVWTLHHRLMALGSFAKGFPDIMNKKTQGNAAVVASGGSGPCSQIFKQVAEITLVALETLSRFQVIRSAARFTFGRLINCLGQDVQPYLPTLITGLLQECSIMELVEFLPFMGQVAHKFKATIMSILNGLLFPLVQKVFFFLNQVPNGTDEAMALVELRKSYLAFLMGLFSSELENVLITEGMDLRQRQQDLAKRKKFKY
;
A
#
# COMPACT_ATOMS: atom_id res chain seq x y z
N MET A 1 8.35 -51.48 -19.89
CA MET A 1 7.55 -50.82 -20.95
C MET A 1 6.10 -51.28 -21.00
N VAL A 2 5.79 -52.58 -21.12
CA VAL A 2 4.40 -53.09 -21.22
C VAL A 2 3.54 -52.80 -19.96
N THR A 3 4.13 -52.81 -18.76
CA THR A 3 3.42 -52.50 -17.50
C THR A 3 3.14 -51.01 -17.32
N SER A 4 4.03 -50.15 -17.83
CA SER A 4 3.85 -48.68 -17.80
C SER A 4 2.71 -48.28 -18.74
N GLN A 5 2.67 -48.81 -19.97
CA GLN A 5 1.56 -48.58 -20.92
C GLN A 5 0.20 -49.08 -20.42
N LYS A 6 0.15 -50.23 -19.73
CA LYS A 6 -1.10 -50.74 -19.12
C LYS A 6 -1.58 -49.91 -17.93
N LEU A 7 -0.67 -49.32 -17.15
CA LEU A 7 -1.06 -48.34 -16.13
C LEU A 7 -1.61 -47.07 -16.79
N THR A 8 -0.93 -46.52 -17.80
CA THR A 8 -1.37 -45.30 -18.49
C THR A 8 -2.77 -45.44 -19.10
N PHE A 9 -3.09 -46.60 -19.71
CA PHE A 9 -4.40 -46.87 -20.31
C PHE A 9 -5.54 -47.05 -19.29
N LYS A 10 -5.26 -47.57 -18.09
CA LYS A 10 -6.26 -47.64 -16.99
C LYS A 10 -6.40 -46.32 -16.24
N PHE A 11 -5.35 -45.50 -16.19
CA PHE A 11 -5.41 -44.17 -15.60
C PHE A 11 -6.22 -43.20 -16.46
N SER A 12 -6.20 -43.31 -17.79
CA SER A 12 -7.07 -42.50 -18.66
C SER A 12 -8.57 -42.76 -18.43
N SER A 13 -8.97 -43.99 -18.06
CA SER A 13 -10.36 -44.26 -17.66
C SER A 13 -10.70 -43.74 -16.25
N ILE A 14 -9.70 -43.60 -15.37
CA ILE A 14 -9.87 -43.01 -14.03
C ILE A 14 -10.03 -41.48 -14.15
N LEU A 15 -9.34 -40.83 -15.08
CA LEU A 15 -9.51 -39.39 -15.35
C LEU A 15 -10.92 -39.05 -15.88
N GLN A 16 -11.66 -40.03 -16.42
CA GLN A 16 -13.04 -39.88 -16.87
C GLN A 16 -14.09 -40.22 -15.79
N SER A 17 -13.65 -40.63 -14.61
CA SER A 17 -14.54 -40.99 -13.49
C SER A 17 -14.89 -39.77 -12.64
N ASP A 18 -15.90 -39.91 -11.77
CA ASP A 18 -16.40 -38.84 -10.90
C ASP A 18 -15.31 -38.18 -10.03
N SER A 19 -15.48 -36.89 -9.71
CA SER A 19 -14.47 -36.08 -9.00
C SER A 19 -14.10 -36.67 -7.64
N ASP A 20 -15.10 -37.11 -6.88
CA ASP A 20 -14.93 -37.80 -5.59
C ASP A 20 -14.05 -39.06 -5.70
N PHE A 21 -14.17 -39.80 -6.80
CA PHE A 21 -13.36 -40.99 -7.04
C PHE A 21 -11.92 -40.60 -7.39
N ARG A 22 -11.73 -39.59 -8.25
CA ARG A 22 -10.39 -39.08 -8.58
C ARG A 22 -9.67 -38.56 -7.34
N GLU A 23 -10.37 -37.84 -6.46
CA GLU A 23 -9.83 -37.33 -5.19
C GLU A 23 -9.38 -38.48 -4.27
N ARG A 24 -10.18 -39.54 -4.15
CA ARG A 24 -9.81 -40.74 -3.36
C ARG A 24 -8.57 -41.44 -3.90
N ILE A 25 -8.45 -41.56 -5.22
CA ILE A 25 -7.25 -42.14 -5.84
C ILE A 25 -6.04 -41.22 -5.69
N ALA A 26 -6.21 -39.91 -5.82
CA ALA A 26 -5.18 -38.92 -5.57
C ALA A 26 -4.64 -39.02 -4.13
N ARG A 27 -5.52 -39.12 -3.13
CA ARG A 27 -5.16 -39.38 -1.72
C ARG A 27 -4.41 -40.69 -1.54
N LEU A 28 -4.80 -41.76 -2.24
CA LEU A 28 -4.09 -43.03 -2.20
C LEU A 28 -2.67 -42.91 -2.75
N VAL A 29 -2.51 -42.26 -3.91
CA VAL A 29 -1.19 -42.00 -4.53
C VAL A 29 -0.33 -41.12 -3.63
N ASN A 30 -0.93 -40.08 -3.04
CA ASN A 30 -0.26 -39.22 -2.07
C ASN A 30 0.29 -40.01 -0.89
N ASN A 31 -0.55 -40.85 -0.26
CA ASN A 31 -0.13 -41.66 0.88
C ASN A 31 0.95 -42.67 0.51
N LEU A 32 0.83 -43.35 -0.64
CA LEU A 32 1.85 -44.27 -1.13
C LEU A 32 3.19 -43.54 -1.38
N GLY A 33 3.13 -42.37 -2.02
CA GLY A 33 4.30 -41.54 -2.27
C GLY A 33 4.98 -41.06 -1.00
N LEU A 34 4.20 -40.63 0.01
CA LEU A 34 4.69 -40.24 1.33
C LEU A 34 5.44 -41.40 2.02
N GLN A 35 4.86 -42.61 2.02
CA GLN A 35 5.51 -43.78 2.61
C GLN A 35 6.81 -44.15 1.88
N LEU A 36 6.82 -44.08 0.54
CA LEU A 36 8.05 -44.34 -0.23
C LEU A 36 9.13 -43.28 0.00
N CYS A 37 8.76 -42.00 0.12
CA CYS A 37 9.68 -40.94 0.51
C CYS A 37 10.27 -41.18 1.90
N GLN A 38 9.46 -41.62 2.86
CA GLN A 38 9.93 -41.98 4.20
C GLN A 38 10.92 -43.16 4.14
N ILE A 39 10.58 -44.23 3.41
CA ILE A 39 11.48 -45.39 3.22
C ILE A 39 12.81 -44.94 2.58
N TRP A 40 12.76 -44.05 1.58
CA TRP A 40 13.98 -43.51 0.96
C TRP A 40 14.84 -42.76 1.97
N GLN A 41 14.24 -41.95 2.86
CA GLN A 41 14.97 -41.24 3.92
C GLN A 41 15.58 -42.21 4.95
N ASP A 42 14.82 -43.21 5.41
CA ASP A 42 15.23 -44.17 6.44
C ASP A 42 16.30 -45.15 5.96
N THR A 43 16.31 -45.45 4.66
CA THR A 43 17.26 -46.36 4.01
C THR A 43 18.47 -45.63 3.43
N ASN A 44 18.58 -44.31 3.62
CA ASN A 44 19.70 -43.53 3.11
C ASN A 44 21.04 -44.04 3.70
N PRO A 45 21.99 -44.51 2.88
CA PRO A 45 23.25 -45.08 3.36
C PRO A 45 24.11 -44.11 4.17
N GLN A 46 23.86 -42.80 4.07
CA GLN A 46 24.58 -41.79 4.87
C GLN A 46 24.03 -41.66 6.30
N THR A 47 22.77 -42.03 6.54
CA THR A 47 22.10 -41.86 7.84
C THR A 47 21.89 -43.18 8.56
N ASN A 48 21.70 -44.28 7.84
CA ASN A 48 21.42 -45.58 8.45
C ASN A 48 22.02 -46.74 7.64
N ASN A 49 22.94 -47.49 8.25
CA ASN A 49 23.60 -48.65 7.65
C ASN A 49 22.88 -49.98 7.90
N SER A 50 21.72 -49.96 8.56
CA SER A 50 20.99 -51.18 8.95
C SER A 50 20.24 -51.86 7.79
N TYR A 51 20.14 -51.18 6.65
CA TYR A 51 19.38 -51.63 5.48
C TYR A 51 20.31 -52.00 4.32
N PRO A 52 19.89 -52.91 3.41
CA PRO A 52 20.71 -53.25 2.26
C PRO A 52 20.92 -52.01 1.36
N PRO A 53 22.11 -51.82 0.78
CA PRO A 53 22.45 -50.64 -0.03
C PRO A 53 21.57 -50.50 -1.30
N THR A 54 20.84 -51.55 -1.67
CA THR A 54 19.87 -51.57 -2.77
C THR A 54 18.51 -50.97 -2.38
N ALA A 55 18.20 -50.84 -1.08
CA ALA A 55 16.89 -50.38 -0.63
C ALA A 55 16.59 -48.93 -1.04
N ASN A 56 17.53 -48.02 -0.80
CA ASN A 56 17.40 -46.61 -1.18
C ASN A 56 17.19 -46.38 -2.70
N PRO A 57 18.03 -46.94 -3.61
CA PRO A 57 17.82 -46.77 -5.04
C PRO A 57 16.55 -47.47 -5.55
N THR A 58 16.15 -48.58 -4.93
CA THR A 58 14.87 -49.24 -5.26
C THR A 58 13.68 -48.36 -4.87
N ALA A 59 13.68 -47.77 -3.67
CA ALA A 59 12.66 -46.82 -3.24
C ALA A 59 12.58 -45.62 -4.20
N TYR A 60 13.73 -45.05 -4.60
CA TYR A 60 13.78 -43.96 -5.58
C TYR A 60 13.20 -44.35 -6.94
N THR A 61 13.44 -45.59 -7.40
CA THR A 61 12.87 -46.10 -8.65
C THR A 61 11.35 -46.18 -8.59
N HIS A 62 10.78 -46.64 -7.47
CA HIS A 62 9.32 -46.65 -7.29
C HIS A 62 8.72 -45.25 -7.23
N ILE A 63 9.39 -44.32 -6.54
CA ILE A 63 8.99 -42.91 -6.49
C ILE A 63 8.98 -42.33 -7.91
N SER A 64 10.03 -42.55 -8.69
CA SER A 64 10.15 -42.07 -10.07
C SER A 64 9.03 -42.60 -10.98
N HIS A 65 8.52 -43.80 -10.74
CA HIS A 65 7.34 -44.32 -11.44
C HIS A 65 6.01 -43.68 -11.00
N LEU A 66 5.92 -43.20 -9.75
CA LEU A 66 4.72 -42.52 -9.24
C LEU A 66 4.68 -41.03 -9.61
N VAL A 67 5.83 -40.38 -9.82
CA VAL A 67 5.84 -38.94 -10.11
C VAL A 67 5.01 -38.58 -11.36
N PRO A 68 5.02 -39.33 -12.48
CA PRO A 68 4.13 -39.04 -13.60
C PRO A 68 2.64 -39.06 -13.22
N ILE A 69 2.23 -39.94 -12.30
CA ILE A 69 0.85 -40.03 -11.81
C ILE A 69 0.54 -38.85 -10.86
N LEU A 70 1.49 -38.50 -9.99
CA LEU A 70 1.43 -37.28 -9.18
C LEU A 70 1.21 -36.04 -10.06
N LEU A 71 1.96 -35.91 -11.15
CA LEU A 71 1.83 -34.78 -12.08
C LEU A 71 0.49 -34.77 -12.83
N GLN A 72 -0.12 -35.93 -13.08
CA GLN A 72 -1.45 -36.00 -13.67
C GLN A 72 -2.51 -35.49 -12.70
N PHE A 73 -2.50 -35.95 -11.44
CA PHE A 73 -3.45 -35.46 -10.43
C PHE A 73 -3.23 -34.00 -10.07
N LEU A 74 -1.98 -33.54 -10.08
CA LEU A 74 -1.67 -32.12 -9.90
C LEU A 74 -2.27 -31.25 -11.01
N ARG A 75 -2.48 -31.80 -12.22
CA ARG A 75 -3.06 -31.08 -13.37
C ARG A 75 -4.57 -31.28 -13.50
N ASP A 76 -5.22 -31.92 -12.53
CA ASP A 76 -6.67 -32.15 -12.58
C ASP A 76 -7.42 -30.80 -12.58
N GLU A 77 -8.58 -30.77 -13.22
CA GLU A 77 -9.45 -29.59 -13.27
C GLU A 77 -9.97 -29.24 -11.88
N ASP A 78 -10.28 -30.27 -11.06
CA ASP A 78 -10.71 -30.09 -9.68
C ASP A 78 -9.53 -29.77 -8.76
N ASN A 79 -9.63 -28.64 -8.06
CA ASN A 79 -8.62 -28.16 -7.12
C ASN A 79 -8.47 -29.11 -5.93
N ASN A 80 -9.55 -29.76 -5.46
CA ASN A 80 -9.49 -30.73 -4.37
C ASN A 80 -8.62 -31.94 -4.72
N VAL A 81 -8.71 -32.41 -5.98
CA VAL A 81 -7.88 -33.51 -6.49
C VAL A 81 -6.41 -33.10 -6.58
N SER A 82 -6.15 -31.86 -6.99
CA SER A 82 -4.80 -31.29 -7.05
C SER A 82 -4.17 -31.14 -5.67
N GLU A 83 -4.94 -30.64 -4.69
CA GLU A 83 -4.50 -30.45 -3.31
C GLU A 83 -4.22 -31.77 -2.60
N ALA A 84 -4.99 -32.82 -2.92
CA ALA A 84 -4.83 -34.15 -2.33
C ALA A 84 -3.41 -34.73 -2.50
N VAL A 85 -2.62 -34.26 -3.48
CA VAL A 85 -1.26 -34.74 -3.75
C VAL A 85 -0.13 -33.79 -3.29
N PHE A 86 -0.46 -32.68 -2.63
CA PHE A 86 0.52 -31.69 -2.18
C PHE A 86 1.53 -32.23 -1.16
N GLY A 87 1.11 -33.19 -0.32
CA GLY A 87 2.01 -33.86 0.62
C GLY A 87 3.16 -34.57 -0.09
N PHE A 88 2.83 -35.41 -1.07
CA PHE A 88 3.82 -36.15 -1.85
C PHE A 88 4.70 -35.24 -2.70
N LEU A 89 4.14 -34.18 -3.28
CA LEU A 89 4.92 -33.16 -3.99
C LEU A 89 5.97 -32.51 -3.08
N ARG A 90 5.57 -32.13 -1.85
CA ARG A 90 6.45 -31.51 -0.86
C ARG A 90 7.63 -32.40 -0.51
N GLU A 91 7.35 -33.67 -0.24
CA GLU A 91 8.39 -34.64 0.11
C GLU A 91 9.32 -34.96 -1.06
N THR A 92 8.79 -34.96 -2.30
CA THR A 92 9.62 -35.10 -3.51
C THR A 92 10.62 -33.94 -3.65
N LEU A 93 10.19 -32.70 -3.41
CA LEU A 93 11.09 -31.54 -3.45
C LEU A 93 12.06 -31.52 -2.25
N ASN A 94 11.64 -31.98 -1.07
CA ASN A 94 12.53 -32.17 0.09
C ASN A 94 13.63 -33.19 -0.21
N MET A 95 13.29 -34.28 -0.91
CA MET A 95 14.26 -35.25 -1.38
C MET A 95 15.29 -34.63 -2.32
N PHE A 96 14.86 -33.82 -3.30
CA PHE A 96 15.79 -33.12 -4.18
C PHE A 96 16.73 -32.18 -3.41
N LYS A 97 16.22 -31.52 -2.36
CA LYS A 97 17.04 -30.71 -1.45
C LYS A 97 18.13 -31.55 -0.78
N THR A 98 17.79 -32.73 -0.30
CA THR A 98 18.73 -33.66 0.34
C THR A 98 19.78 -34.16 -0.65
N ILE A 99 19.37 -34.56 -1.87
CA ILE A 99 20.28 -34.98 -2.94
C ILE A 99 21.26 -33.84 -3.26
N LYS A 100 20.77 -32.62 -3.50
CA LYS A 100 21.61 -31.45 -3.79
C LYS A 100 22.64 -31.18 -2.70
N LYS A 101 22.28 -31.35 -1.42
CA LYS A 101 23.21 -31.18 -0.30
C LYS A 101 24.31 -32.25 -0.30
N ALA A 102 23.97 -33.49 -0.64
CA ALA A 102 24.92 -34.60 -0.64
C ALA A 102 25.88 -34.57 -1.86
N THR A 103 25.37 -34.23 -3.05
CA THR A 103 26.14 -34.25 -4.30
C THR A 103 26.71 -32.88 -4.71
N GLY A 104 26.37 -31.82 -3.98
CA GLY A 104 26.70 -30.43 -4.30
C GLY A 104 25.88 -29.83 -5.46
N SER A 105 25.31 -30.66 -6.34
CA SER A 105 24.46 -30.23 -7.45
C SER A 105 23.40 -31.27 -7.80
N LEU A 106 22.26 -30.84 -8.34
CA LEU A 106 21.21 -31.75 -8.79
C LEU A 106 21.62 -32.47 -10.09
N PRO A 107 21.53 -33.81 -10.16
CA PRO A 107 21.76 -34.54 -11.41
C PRO A 107 20.70 -34.22 -12.47
N GLN A 108 20.99 -34.58 -13.72
CA GLN A 108 20.19 -34.16 -14.88
C GLN A 108 18.77 -34.71 -14.86
N GLU A 109 18.57 -35.95 -14.41
CA GLU A 109 17.26 -36.58 -14.29
C GLU A 109 16.33 -35.79 -13.36
N GLN A 110 16.82 -35.40 -12.18
CA GLN A 110 16.06 -34.61 -11.21
C GLN A 110 15.80 -33.19 -11.73
N LYS A 111 16.71 -32.61 -12.53
CA LYS A 111 16.48 -31.31 -13.18
C LYS A 111 15.34 -31.38 -14.20
N VAL A 112 15.27 -32.45 -15.01
CA VAL A 112 14.16 -32.66 -15.96
C VAL A 112 12.85 -32.83 -15.21
N LEU A 113 12.84 -33.62 -14.15
CA LEU A 113 11.64 -33.84 -13.33
C LEU A 113 11.18 -32.56 -12.62
N MET A 114 12.10 -31.79 -12.07
CA MET A 114 11.83 -30.50 -11.45
C MET A 114 11.25 -29.50 -12.47
N ARG A 115 11.70 -29.54 -13.73
CA ARG A 115 11.11 -28.74 -14.81
C ARG A 115 9.66 -29.15 -15.09
N GLN A 116 9.37 -30.44 -15.16
CA GLN A 116 8.00 -30.94 -15.36
C GLN A 116 7.07 -30.57 -14.20
N ILE A 117 7.57 -30.63 -12.96
CA ILE A 117 6.86 -30.17 -11.77
C ILE A 117 6.56 -28.67 -11.90
N LEU A 118 7.56 -27.85 -12.24
CA LEU A 118 7.39 -26.41 -12.41
C LEU A 118 6.35 -26.08 -13.50
N GLU A 119 6.40 -26.78 -14.63
CA GLU A 119 5.41 -26.66 -15.71
C GLU A 119 3.99 -26.97 -15.21
N SER A 120 3.80 -28.03 -14.41
CA SER A 120 2.48 -28.35 -13.83
C SER A 120 2.00 -27.32 -12.83
N ILE A 121 2.89 -26.82 -11.97
CA ILE A 121 2.57 -25.77 -10.99
C ILE A 121 2.10 -24.51 -11.72
N VAL A 122 2.86 -24.07 -12.72
CA VAL A 122 2.56 -22.85 -13.47
C VAL A 122 1.28 -23.00 -14.29
N MET A 123 1.02 -24.19 -14.85
CA MET A 123 -0.26 -24.50 -15.50
C MET A 123 -1.44 -24.31 -14.53
N LYS A 124 -1.37 -24.85 -13.30
CA LYS A 124 -2.43 -24.67 -12.29
C LYS A 124 -2.51 -23.26 -11.71
N MET A 125 -1.49 -22.42 -11.91
CA MET A 125 -1.58 -21.00 -11.59
C MET A 125 -2.39 -20.21 -12.64
N LYS A 126 -2.73 -20.76 -13.81
CA LYS A 126 -3.57 -20.08 -14.81
C LYS A 126 -5.02 -19.98 -14.31
N TYR A 127 -5.69 -18.86 -14.59
CA TYR A 127 -7.13 -18.74 -14.39
C TYR A 127 -7.91 -19.75 -15.26
N GLY A 128 -8.95 -20.35 -14.68
CA GLY A 128 -9.89 -21.23 -15.38
C GLY A 128 -10.75 -20.48 -16.41
N GLU A 129 -11.46 -21.21 -17.27
CA GLU A 129 -12.29 -20.58 -18.32
C GLU A 129 -13.52 -19.88 -17.79
N ASP A 130 -14.09 -20.43 -16.72
CA ASP A 130 -15.31 -19.93 -16.09
C ASP A 130 -15.01 -18.91 -14.97
N MET A 131 -13.73 -18.62 -14.71
CA MET A 131 -13.32 -17.71 -13.64
C MET A 131 -13.31 -16.26 -14.10
N GLU A 132 -13.97 -15.39 -13.33
CA GLU A 132 -13.86 -13.94 -13.49
C GLU A 132 -12.73 -13.36 -12.63
N TRP A 133 -12.00 -12.40 -13.18
CA TRP A 133 -10.97 -11.70 -12.43
C TRP A 133 -11.59 -10.58 -11.60
N VAL A 134 -11.23 -10.54 -10.31
CA VAL A 134 -11.61 -9.45 -9.40
C VAL A 134 -10.34 -8.77 -8.88
N CYS A 135 -10.34 -7.44 -8.91
CA CYS A 135 -9.27 -6.64 -8.34
C CYS A 135 -9.31 -6.75 -6.80
N VAL A 136 -8.45 -7.60 -6.23
CA VAL A 136 -8.21 -7.61 -4.78
C VAL A 136 -7.32 -6.42 -4.43
N ALA A 137 -7.95 -5.33 -3.99
CA ALA A 137 -7.21 -4.20 -3.46
C ALA A 137 -6.47 -4.64 -2.19
N ILE A 138 -5.15 -4.84 -2.27
CA ILE A 138 -4.29 -4.97 -1.09
C ILE A 138 -4.18 -3.58 -0.47
N ALA A 139 -5.21 -3.17 0.29
CA ALA A 139 -5.16 -1.94 1.06
C ALA A 139 -4.04 -2.05 2.11
N GLY A 140 -2.96 -1.30 1.90
CA GLY A 140 -2.00 -0.93 2.93
C GLY A 140 -1.48 -2.07 3.84
N GLY A 141 -0.82 -3.09 3.29
CA GLY A 141 -0.05 -4.05 4.09
C GLY A 141 -0.84 -4.89 5.10
N SER A 142 -2.16 -4.79 5.09
CA SER A 142 -3.07 -5.73 5.75
C SER A 142 -3.55 -6.71 4.69
N GLU A 143 -3.36 -8.00 4.93
CA GLU A 143 -3.86 -9.12 4.12
C GLU A 143 -5.39 -9.27 4.23
N SER A 144 -6.13 -8.17 4.37
CA SER A 144 -7.59 -8.20 4.29
C SER A 144 -7.99 -8.10 2.83
N VAL A 145 -8.38 -9.24 2.26
CA VAL A 145 -9.11 -9.33 0.99
C VAL A 145 -10.45 -8.63 1.18
N GLY A 146 -10.47 -7.32 0.93
CA GLY A 146 -11.67 -6.51 0.93
C GLY A 146 -11.80 -5.85 -0.43
N THR A 147 -12.85 -6.20 -1.16
CA THR A 147 -13.27 -5.49 -2.35
C THR A 147 -13.71 -4.09 -1.95
N ILE A 148 -13.08 -3.06 -2.52
CA ILE A 148 -13.51 -1.68 -2.34
C ILE A 148 -14.68 -1.46 -3.32
N GLY A 149 -15.91 -1.75 -2.88
CA GLY A 149 -17.16 -1.55 -3.63
C GLY A 149 -18.34 -2.35 -3.05
N GLU A 150 -19.56 -1.83 -3.16
CA GLU A 150 -20.80 -2.42 -2.58
C GLU A 150 -21.33 -3.68 -3.29
N ASP A 151 -20.78 -4.07 -4.44
CA ASP A 151 -21.36 -5.14 -5.29
C ASP A 151 -20.38 -6.27 -5.65
N SER A 152 -19.58 -6.76 -4.71
CA SER A 152 -19.02 -8.11 -4.89
C SER A 152 -18.87 -8.82 -3.56
N ILE A 153 -19.85 -9.68 -3.27
CA ILE A 153 -19.59 -10.95 -2.60
C ILE A 153 -18.32 -11.48 -3.28
N GLY A 154 -17.22 -11.63 -2.54
CA GLY A 154 -16.07 -12.33 -3.09
C GLY A 154 -16.58 -13.74 -3.41
N ASP A 155 -16.66 -14.08 -4.70
CA ASP A 155 -17.03 -15.42 -5.11
C ASP A 155 -16.10 -16.37 -4.37
N GLU A 156 -16.66 -17.24 -3.52
CA GLU A 156 -15.93 -18.17 -2.67
C GLU A 156 -14.88 -18.95 -3.50
N GLU A 157 -15.25 -19.27 -4.74
CA GLU A 157 -14.40 -19.88 -5.76
C GLU A 157 -13.14 -19.05 -6.12
N MET A 158 -13.26 -17.72 -6.20
CA MET A 158 -12.11 -16.84 -6.46
C MET A 158 -11.15 -16.86 -5.27
N LEU A 159 -11.69 -16.80 -4.04
CA LEU A 159 -10.87 -16.86 -2.83
C LEU A 159 -10.13 -18.19 -2.73
N ASP A 160 -10.81 -19.29 -3.00
CA ASP A 160 -10.24 -20.64 -3.05
C ASP A 160 -9.12 -20.72 -4.11
N PHE A 161 -9.33 -20.15 -5.29
CA PHE A 161 -8.29 -20.06 -6.32
C PHE A 161 -7.06 -19.25 -5.87
N LEU A 162 -7.25 -18.12 -5.19
CA LEU A 162 -6.12 -17.33 -4.68
C LEU A 162 -5.37 -18.06 -3.57
N GLU A 163 -6.06 -18.81 -2.73
CA GLU A 163 -5.45 -19.68 -1.73
C GLU A 163 -4.64 -20.80 -2.40
N LEU A 164 -5.20 -21.45 -3.42
CA LEU A 164 -4.49 -22.43 -4.24
C LEU A 164 -3.23 -21.83 -4.89
N ARG A 165 -3.34 -20.65 -5.52
CA ARG A 165 -2.19 -19.93 -6.09
C ARG A 165 -1.11 -19.66 -5.04
N ARG A 166 -1.51 -19.27 -3.82
CA ARG A 166 -0.59 -19.05 -2.68
C ARG A 166 0.10 -20.34 -2.25
N GLU A 167 -0.61 -21.46 -2.24
CA GLU A 167 -0.04 -22.78 -1.95
C GLU A 167 0.96 -23.23 -3.03
N LEU A 168 0.56 -23.12 -4.30
CA LEU A 168 1.40 -23.41 -5.48
C LEU A 168 2.66 -22.54 -5.50
N LYS A 169 2.56 -21.28 -5.10
CA LYS A 169 3.71 -20.37 -4.96
C LYS A 169 4.75 -20.91 -3.99
N ARG A 170 4.36 -21.58 -2.89
CA ARG A 170 5.33 -22.18 -1.95
C ARG A 170 6.18 -23.26 -2.61
N PHE A 171 5.57 -24.09 -3.47
CA PHE A 171 6.30 -25.09 -4.25
C PHE A 171 7.22 -24.45 -5.29
N TYR A 172 6.73 -23.42 -5.98
CA TYR A 172 7.56 -22.60 -6.88
C TYR A 172 8.78 -22.01 -6.15
N ASP A 173 8.61 -21.40 -4.98
CA ASP A 173 9.69 -20.82 -4.18
C ASP A 173 10.70 -21.89 -3.75
N GLN A 174 10.22 -23.09 -3.41
CA GLN A 174 11.07 -24.23 -3.10
C GLN A 174 11.91 -24.62 -4.33
N ILE A 175 11.32 -24.71 -5.53
CA ILE A 175 12.04 -25.00 -6.78
C ILE A 175 13.06 -23.91 -7.11
N ALA A 176 12.70 -22.64 -6.96
CA ALA A 176 13.61 -21.50 -7.16
C ALA A 176 14.84 -21.59 -6.23
N SER A 177 14.64 -21.98 -4.97
CA SER A 177 15.74 -22.20 -4.02
C SER A 177 16.63 -23.39 -4.38
N LEU A 178 16.06 -24.42 -5.01
CA LEU A 178 16.78 -25.61 -5.46
C LEU A 178 17.60 -25.32 -6.71
N SER A 179 17.08 -24.55 -7.66
CA SER A 179 17.77 -24.26 -8.91
C SER A 179 17.32 -22.93 -9.54
N ALA A 180 17.89 -21.83 -9.08
CA ALA A 180 17.61 -20.48 -9.59
C ALA A 180 17.81 -20.35 -11.11
N SER A 181 18.82 -21.03 -11.69
CA SER A 181 19.08 -21.00 -13.15
C SER A 181 17.97 -21.65 -13.97
N LEU A 182 17.44 -22.79 -13.50
CA LEU A 182 16.31 -23.47 -14.14
C LEU A 182 15.07 -22.57 -14.13
N THR A 183 14.71 -22.05 -12.96
CA THR A 183 13.56 -21.16 -12.79
C THR A 183 13.72 -19.90 -13.65
N THR A 184 14.90 -19.27 -13.65
CA THR A 184 15.23 -18.11 -14.49
C THR A 184 15.00 -18.40 -15.97
N SER A 185 15.55 -19.51 -16.48
CA SER A 185 15.39 -19.89 -17.89
C SER A 185 13.94 -20.19 -18.27
N PHE A 186 13.20 -20.84 -17.37
CA PHE A 186 11.79 -21.17 -17.56
C PHE A 186 10.92 -19.90 -17.62
N LEU A 187 11.07 -19.01 -16.63
CA LEU A 187 10.28 -17.78 -16.54
C LEU A 187 10.58 -16.83 -17.70
N SER A 188 11.85 -16.64 -18.03
CA SER A 188 12.25 -15.79 -19.15
C SER A 188 11.63 -16.30 -20.46
N SER A 189 11.73 -17.62 -20.70
CA SER A 189 11.11 -18.23 -21.87
C SER A 189 9.59 -18.07 -21.88
N ALA A 190 8.91 -18.30 -20.76
CA ALA A 190 7.45 -18.18 -20.68
C ALA A 190 6.97 -16.75 -20.92
N VAL A 191 7.56 -15.78 -20.22
CA VAL A 191 7.21 -14.35 -20.33
C VAL A 191 7.51 -13.82 -21.73
N THR A 192 8.72 -14.02 -22.25
CA THR A 192 9.12 -13.53 -23.57
C THR A 192 8.27 -14.16 -24.67
N THR A 193 7.97 -15.46 -24.59
CA THR A 193 7.13 -16.13 -25.61
C THR A 193 5.72 -15.52 -25.63
N THR A 194 5.08 -15.37 -24.47
CA THR A 194 3.72 -14.81 -24.41
C THR A 194 3.68 -13.37 -24.91
N LEU A 195 4.63 -12.53 -24.48
CA LEU A 195 4.69 -11.13 -24.92
C LEU A 195 5.01 -11.00 -26.41
N THR A 196 5.92 -11.82 -26.95
CA THR A 196 6.25 -11.83 -28.38
C THR A 196 5.05 -12.24 -29.22
N THR A 197 4.32 -13.28 -28.81
CA THR A 197 3.07 -13.71 -29.47
C THR A 197 2.05 -12.58 -29.48
N PHE A 198 1.83 -11.91 -28.35
CA PHE A 198 0.95 -10.76 -28.26
C PHE A 198 1.35 -9.61 -29.20
N VAL A 199 2.64 -9.26 -29.23
CA VAL A 199 3.15 -8.20 -30.13
C VAL A 199 2.95 -8.56 -31.60
N ASN A 200 3.23 -9.81 -31.97
CA ASN A 200 3.05 -10.29 -33.35
C ASN A 200 1.58 -10.27 -33.77
N GLU A 201 0.67 -10.72 -32.90
CA GLU A 201 -0.78 -10.71 -33.15
C GLU A 201 -1.33 -9.29 -33.28
N LYS A 202 -0.84 -8.37 -32.44
CA LYS A 202 -1.17 -6.94 -32.54
C LYS A 202 -0.70 -6.35 -33.87
N ALA A 203 0.50 -6.71 -34.34
CA ALA A 203 1.04 -6.25 -35.61
C ALA A 203 0.30 -6.81 -36.82
N SER A 204 -0.20 -8.06 -36.76
CA SER A 204 -1.00 -8.67 -37.83
C SER A 204 -2.46 -8.19 -37.88
N GLY A 205 -2.90 -7.34 -36.94
CA GLY A 205 -4.28 -6.85 -36.87
C GLY A 205 -5.29 -7.91 -36.40
N SER A 206 -4.82 -9.04 -35.86
CA SER A 206 -5.64 -10.07 -35.23
C SER A 206 -5.90 -9.72 -33.76
N THR A 207 -6.28 -8.47 -33.51
CA THR A 207 -6.61 -7.98 -32.16
C THR A 207 -7.78 -8.78 -31.59
N GLY A 208 -7.49 -9.70 -30.68
CA GLY A 208 -8.48 -10.56 -30.00
C GLY A 208 -8.13 -12.05 -29.88
N THR A 209 -6.98 -12.50 -30.38
CA THR A 209 -6.55 -13.92 -30.29
C THR A 209 -5.85 -14.29 -28.99
N SER A 210 -5.09 -13.37 -28.38
CA SER A 210 -4.42 -13.60 -27.11
C SER A 210 -5.43 -13.70 -25.98
N ASP A 211 -5.45 -14.82 -25.26
CA ASP A 211 -6.27 -15.01 -24.06
C ASP A 211 -5.72 -14.14 -22.91
N TRP A 212 -6.59 -13.39 -22.25
CA TRP A 212 -6.21 -12.53 -21.13
C TRP A 212 -5.57 -13.35 -20.00
N ARG A 213 -5.97 -14.62 -19.84
CA ARG A 213 -5.47 -15.54 -18.81
C ARG A 213 -4.00 -15.88 -19.04
N ASP A 214 -3.56 -15.98 -20.29
CA ASP A 214 -2.14 -16.22 -20.62
C ASP A 214 -1.28 -14.98 -20.37
N LEU A 215 -1.80 -13.80 -20.71
CA LEU A 215 -1.13 -12.53 -20.43
C LEU A 215 -1.04 -12.25 -18.93
N GLU A 216 -2.14 -12.45 -18.21
CA GLU A 216 -2.18 -12.32 -16.75
C GLU A 216 -1.20 -13.28 -16.09
N LEU A 217 -1.16 -14.56 -16.50
CA LEU A 217 -0.23 -15.54 -15.96
C LEU A 217 1.23 -15.12 -16.23
N ALA A 218 1.55 -14.68 -17.45
CA ALA A 218 2.90 -14.23 -17.77
C ALA A 218 3.33 -13.04 -16.91
N LEU A 219 2.44 -12.07 -16.70
CA LEU A 219 2.71 -10.94 -15.81
C LEU A 219 2.80 -11.36 -14.33
N TYR A 220 1.94 -12.27 -13.87
CA TYR A 220 2.04 -12.84 -12.52
C TYR A 220 3.38 -13.54 -12.29
N LEU A 221 3.85 -14.34 -13.26
CA LEU A 221 5.17 -14.97 -13.22
C LEU A 221 6.30 -13.96 -13.20
N LEU A 222 6.21 -12.88 -13.98
CA LEU A 222 7.15 -11.76 -13.96
C LEU A 222 7.15 -11.03 -12.60
N TYR A 223 5.99 -10.87 -11.99
CA TYR A 223 5.85 -10.33 -10.63
C TYR A 223 6.55 -11.23 -9.59
N LEU A 224 6.46 -12.56 -9.73
CA LEU A 224 7.13 -13.52 -8.83
C LEU A 224 8.64 -13.62 -9.03
N TYR A 225 9.15 -13.24 -10.20
CA TYR A 225 10.54 -13.48 -10.60
C TYR A 225 11.56 -12.84 -9.62
N GLY A 226 11.32 -11.62 -9.16
CA GLY A 226 12.20 -10.90 -8.23
C GLY A 226 12.37 -11.56 -6.87
N GLU A 227 11.41 -12.36 -6.42
CA GLU A 227 11.54 -13.15 -5.18
C GLU A 227 12.45 -14.37 -5.33
N ALA A 228 12.49 -14.94 -6.53
CA ALA A 228 13.29 -16.10 -6.86
C ALA A 228 14.79 -15.78 -6.98
N ILE A 229 15.15 -14.53 -7.33
CA ILE A 229 16.53 -14.09 -7.50
C ILE A 229 16.99 -13.25 -6.28
N LYS A 230 17.81 -13.85 -5.40
CA LYS A 230 18.43 -13.17 -4.26
C LYS A 230 19.96 -13.17 -4.40
N GLY A 231 20.60 -12.06 -4.04
CA GLY A 231 22.06 -11.97 -3.92
C GLY A 231 22.84 -11.78 -5.23
N VAL A 232 22.18 -11.52 -6.36
CA VAL A 232 22.81 -11.21 -7.65
C VAL A 232 22.22 -9.91 -8.24
N PRO A 233 22.93 -9.23 -9.16
CA PRO A 233 22.38 -8.07 -9.87
C PRO A 233 21.07 -8.44 -10.57
N GLN A 234 20.01 -7.65 -10.33
CA GLN A 234 18.65 -8.03 -10.76
C GLN A 234 18.33 -7.60 -12.19
N PHE A 235 18.84 -6.46 -12.67
CA PHE A 235 18.35 -5.84 -13.91
C PHE A 235 19.41 -5.65 -15.00
N ALA A 236 20.67 -5.43 -14.62
CA ALA A 236 21.78 -5.27 -15.55
C ALA A 236 22.97 -6.13 -15.12
N VAL A 237 23.67 -6.67 -16.11
CA VAL A 237 24.89 -7.44 -15.89
C VAL A 237 26.00 -6.48 -15.50
N LEU A 238 26.63 -6.75 -14.35
CA LEU A 238 27.74 -5.94 -13.87
C LEU A 238 29.09 -6.53 -14.30
N PRO A 239 30.12 -5.69 -14.49
CA PRO A 239 31.48 -6.16 -14.69
C PRO A 239 31.97 -7.03 -13.52
N PRO A 240 32.79 -8.07 -13.78
CA PRO A 240 33.35 -8.89 -12.71
C PRO A 240 34.23 -8.05 -11.76
N GLY A 241 33.94 -8.11 -10.45
CA GLY A 241 34.69 -7.42 -9.39
C GLY A 241 33.94 -6.31 -8.64
N THR A 242 32.74 -5.91 -9.06
CA THR A 242 31.94 -4.84 -8.42
C THR A 242 30.92 -5.33 -7.39
N VAL A 243 30.81 -6.65 -7.19
CA VAL A 243 29.90 -7.21 -6.17
C VAL A 243 30.58 -7.08 -4.81
N GLY A 244 30.31 -5.97 -4.12
CA GLY A 244 30.89 -5.65 -2.82
C GLY A 244 30.53 -6.70 -1.76
N ALA A 245 31.57 -7.22 -1.10
CA ALA A 245 31.50 -8.10 0.05
C ALA A 245 31.01 -7.37 1.32
N ASN A 246 29.76 -6.89 1.34
CA ASN A 246 29.14 -6.31 2.53
C ASN A 246 27.69 -6.80 2.70
N GLY A 247 27.54 -7.96 3.33
CA GLY A 247 26.39 -8.29 4.20
C GLY A 247 25.00 -7.86 3.73
N GLY A 248 24.54 -8.35 2.58
CA GLY A 248 23.11 -8.40 2.26
C GLY A 248 22.43 -7.10 1.81
N LYS A 249 23.13 -5.97 1.70
CA LYS A 249 22.64 -4.81 0.95
C LYS A 249 23.36 -4.74 -0.39
N ILE A 250 22.69 -5.22 -1.43
CA ILE A 250 23.08 -4.94 -2.81
C ILE A 250 22.89 -3.42 -2.99
N VAL A 251 23.95 -2.65 -2.77
CA VAL A 251 24.03 -1.27 -3.29
C VAL A 251 23.91 -1.45 -4.79
N HIS A 252 22.80 -1.00 -5.40
CA HIS A 252 22.62 -1.01 -6.85
C HIS A 252 23.84 -0.33 -7.48
N PRO A 253 24.78 -1.07 -8.06
CA PRO A 253 25.91 -0.44 -8.73
C PRO A 253 25.28 0.22 -9.95
N VAL A 254 25.49 1.52 -10.12
CA VAL A 254 25.00 2.27 -11.27
C VAL A 254 25.53 1.56 -12.52
N ALA A 255 24.69 0.74 -13.14
CA ALA A 255 25.03 0.08 -14.38
C ALA A 255 25.26 1.19 -15.39
N GLN A 256 26.41 1.15 -16.09
CA GLN A 256 26.69 2.15 -17.12
C GLN A 256 25.57 2.13 -18.16
N ALA A 257 25.21 3.29 -18.70
CA ALA A 257 24.22 3.40 -19.76
C ALA A 257 24.63 2.46 -20.93
N GLY A 258 23.75 1.50 -21.26
CA GLY A 258 24.02 0.49 -22.29
C GLY A 258 24.61 -0.84 -21.80
N ALA A 259 24.72 -1.07 -20.48
CA ALA A 259 25.06 -2.39 -19.95
C ALA A 259 24.02 -3.45 -20.41
N PRO A 260 24.45 -4.67 -20.77
CA PRO A 260 23.53 -5.72 -21.17
C PRO A 260 22.61 -6.06 -20.00
N LEU A 261 21.33 -6.25 -20.31
CA LEU A 261 20.31 -6.57 -19.32
C LEU A 261 20.48 -8.00 -18.82
N THR A 262 20.04 -8.25 -17.59
CA THR A 262 19.81 -9.62 -17.12
C THR A 262 18.55 -10.18 -17.77
N PRO A 263 18.28 -11.49 -17.70
CA PRO A 263 17.03 -12.06 -18.22
C PRO A 263 15.76 -11.41 -17.62
N LEU A 264 15.80 -11.06 -16.32
CA LEU A 264 14.72 -10.29 -15.69
C LEU A 264 14.63 -8.85 -16.27
N GLY A 265 15.76 -8.18 -16.46
CA GLY A 265 15.80 -6.87 -17.09
C GLY A 265 15.26 -6.88 -18.52
N GLU A 266 15.56 -7.91 -19.30
CA GLU A 266 15.02 -8.13 -20.65
C GLU A 266 13.49 -8.31 -20.61
N CYS A 267 12.97 -9.15 -19.70
CA CYS A 267 11.53 -9.32 -19.54
C CYS A 267 10.81 -8.01 -19.16
N LEU A 268 11.39 -7.21 -18.28
CA LEU A 268 10.83 -5.90 -17.90
C LEU A 268 10.87 -4.91 -19.06
N PHE A 269 11.96 -4.92 -19.83
CA PHE A 269 12.07 -4.11 -21.04
C PHE A 269 11.02 -4.49 -22.08
N GLU A 270 10.86 -5.79 -22.35
CA GLU A 270 9.83 -6.35 -23.24
C GLU A 270 8.43 -5.96 -22.76
N MET A 271 8.14 -6.07 -21.45
CA MET A 271 6.86 -5.68 -20.88
C MET A 271 6.54 -4.21 -21.16
N CYS A 272 7.49 -3.29 -20.93
CA CYS A 272 7.28 -1.87 -21.20
C CYS A 272 7.06 -1.59 -22.70
N LYS A 273 7.81 -2.23 -23.60
CA LYS A 273 7.76 -1.95 -25.04
C LYS A 273 6.69 -2.71 -25.81
N SER A 274 6.16 -3.81 -25.26
CA SER A 274 5.08 -4.59 -25.87
C SER A 274 3.74 -3.82 -25.95
N GLY A 275 3.55 -2.81 -25.11
CA GLY A 275 2.27 -2.12 -24.96
C GLY A 275 1.18 -3.01 -24.35
N VAL A 276 1.58 -4.05 -23.59
CA VAL A 276 0.67 -4.99 -22.91
C VAL A 276 -0.27 -4.28 -21.92
N SER A 277 0.14 -3.13 -21.37
CA SER A 277 -0.70 -2.32 -20.48
C SER A 277 -1.99 -1.82 -21.12
N ALA A 278 -2.04 -1.73 -22.45
CA ALA A 278 -3.22 -1.32 -23.22
C ALA A 278 -4.16 -2.49 -23.56
N TYR A 279 -3.87 -3.70 -23.09
CA TYR A 279 -4.77 -4.82 -23.26
C TYR A 279 -6.11 -4.56 -22.54
N PRO A 280 -7.28 -4.84 -23.14
CA PRO A 280 -8.58 -4.39 -22.61
C PRO A 280 -8.95 -4.96 -21.23
N HIS A 281 -8.46 -6.16 -20.90
CA HIS A 281 -8.85 -6.84 -19.67
C HIS A 281 -8.16 -6.22 -18.44
N PRO A 282 -8.89 -5.86 -17.38
CA PRO A 282 -8.39 -5.07 -16.25
C PRO A 282 -7.29 -5.78 -15.43
N SER A 283 -7.23 -7.12 -15.47
CA SER A 283 -6.16 -7.88 -14.79
C SER A 283 -4.77 -7.58 -15.33
N VAL A 284 -4.68 -7.22 -16.61
CA VAL A 284 -3.39 -7.03 -17.29
C VAL A 284 -2.77 -5.69 -16.91
N SER A 285 -3.55 -4.60 -16.98
CA SER A 285 -3.10 -3.28 -16.53
C SER A 285 -2.81 -3.27 -15.02
N ALA A 286 -3.64 -3.96 -14.21
CA ALA A 286 -3.39 -4.09 -12.78
C ALA A 286 -2.04 -4.75 -12.47
N ASN A 287 -1.75 -5.90 -13.08
CA ASN A 287 -0.46 -6.58 -12.90
C ASN A 287 0.71 -5.74 -13.45
N PHE A 288 0.53 -5.05 -14.58
CA PHE A 288 1.55 -4.15 -15.13
C PHE A 288 2.00 -3.10 -14.11
N PHE A 289 1.06 -2.44 -13.42
CA PHE A 289 1.40 -1.43 -12.41
C PHE A 289 2.05 -2.03 -11.15
N GLU A 290 1.61 -3.21 -10.72
CA GLU A 290 2.25 -3.93 -9.61
C GLU A 290 3.72 -4.23 -9.92
N ILE A 291 3.99 -4.70 -11.14
CA ILE A 291 5.35 -4.99 -11.63
C ILE A 291 6.17 -3.70 -11.72
N ALA A 292 5.61 -2.64 -12.32
CA ALA A 292 6.29 -1.35 -12.45
C ALA A 292 6.71 -0.77 -11.08
N CYS A 293 5.84 -0.85 -10.07
CA CYS A 293 6.16 -0.39 -8.71
C CYS A 293 7.07 -1.34 -7.94
N ARG A 294 6.94 -2.65 -8.16
CA ARG A 294 7.80 -3.66 -7.53
C ARG A 294 9.25 -3.52 -7.98
N TYR A 295 9.45 -3.25 -9.27
CA TYR A 295 10.76 -3.12 -9.90
C TYR A 295 11.08 -1.66 -10.26
N SER A 296 10.70 -0.70 -9.42
CA SER A 296 10.96 0.73 -9.66
C SER A 296 12.44 1.03 -9.97
N ASN A 297 13.37 0.34 -9.32
CA ASN A 297 14.81 0.44 -9.56
C ASN A 297 15.25 0.08 -10.99
N PHE A 298 14.45 -0.67 -11.76
CA PHE A 298 14.71 -0.92 -13.19
C PHE A 298 14.66 0.39 -14.00
N PHE A 299 13.74 1.30 -13.69
CA PHE A 299 13.58 2.56 -14.38
C PHE A 299 14.70 3.56 -14.09
N GLU A 300 15.47 3.35 -13.01
CA GLU A 300 16.72 4.10 -12.80
C GLU A 300 17.80 3.72 -13.84
N ILE A 301 17.81 2.46 -14.27
CA ILE A 301 18.75 1.90 -15.26
C ILE A 301 18.26 2.14 -16.69
N ARG A 302 16.94 2.04 -16.91
CA ARG A 302 16.27 2.30 -18.20
C ARG A 302 15.25 3.45 -18.08
N PRO A 303 15.70 4.72 -17.99
CA PRO A 303 14.80 5.87 -17.95
C PRO A 303 13.94 6.02 -19.21
N ASP A 304 14.34 5.41 -20.32
CA ASP A 304 13.61 5.38 -21.59
C ASP A 304 12.31 4.54 -21.56
N CYS A 305 12.10 3.76 -20.49
CA CYS A 305 10.83 3.06 -20.23
C CYS A 305 9.88 3.86 -19.34
N ILE A 306 10.32 4.99 -18.76
CA ILE A 306 9.48 5.82 -17.88
C ILE A 306 8.26 6.39 -18.63
N PRO A 307 8.40 6.92 -19.87
CA PRO A 307 7.24 7.43 -20.61
C PRO A 307 6.14 6.37 -20.80
N ASP A 308 6.50 5.14 -21.17
CA ASP A 308 5.53 4.06 -21.42
C ASP A 308 4.73 3.72 -20.15
N ALA A 309 5.39 3.72 -18.99
CA ALA A 309 4.74 3.47 -17.70
C ALA A 309 3.88 4.66 -17.26
N LEU A 310 4.39 5.90 -17.38
CA LEU A 310 3.67 7.10 -17.00
C LEU A 310 2.42 7.33 -17.85
N GLU A 311 2.52 7.14 -19.17
CA GLU A 311 1.37 7.25 -20.08
C GLU A 311 0.27 6.28 -19.66
N ALA A 312 0.64 5.03 -19.32
CA ALA A 312 -0.31 4.05 -18.82
C ALA A 312 -0.89 4.42 -17.45
N PHE A 313 -0.10 5.02 -16.56
CA PHE A 313 -0.62 5.50 -15.28
C PHE A 313 -1.66 6.61 -15.49
N VAL A 314 -1.37 7.62 -16.30
CA VAL A 314 -2.18 8.86 -16.34
C VAL A 314 -3.42 8.81 -17.24
N ASP A 315 -3.72 7.68 -17.87
CA ASP A 315 -4.90 7.54 -18.74
C ASP A 315 -5.93 6.52 -18.20
N ALA A 316 -6.87 6.13 -19.06
CA ALA A 316 -7.96 5.19 -18.74
C ALA A 316 -7.49 3.79 -18.31
N ARG A 317 -6.20 3.46 -18.49
CA ARG A 317 -5.61 2.21 -18.00
C ARG A 317 -5.33 2.26 -16.49
N GLY A 318 -5.07 3.44 -15.94
CA GLY A 318 -4.61 3.65 -14.55
C GLY A 318 -5.48 4.59 -13.72
N LEU A 319 -5.06 5.84 -13.57
CA LEU A 319 -5.66 6.84 -12.68
C LEU A 319 -7.11 7.19 -13.07
N HIS A 320 -7.49 7.00 -14.34
CA HIS A 320 -8.83 7.21 -14.88
C HIS A 320 -9.59 5.91 -15.14
N HIS A 321 -9.12 4.79 -14.59
CA HIS A 321 -9.72 3.48 -14.87
C HIS A 321 -11.22 3.44 -14.51
N PRO A 322 -12.09 2.85 -15.34
CA PRO A 322 -13.53 2.85 -15.10
C PRO A 322 -13.91 2.06 -13.84
N ILE A 323 -13.29 0.90 -13.63
CA ILE A 323 -13.50 0.07 -12.42
C ILE A 323 -12.85 0.74 -11.21
N SER A 324 -13.66 1.03 -10.18
CA SER A 324 -13.24 1.74 -8.96
C SER A 324 -12.08 1.05 -8.24
N ALA A 325 -12.11 -0.28 -8.12
CA ALA A 325 -11.05 -1.05 -7.44
C ALA A 325 -9.68 -0.92 -8.12
N ASN A 326 -9.63 -1.01 -9.46
CA ASN A 326 -8.40 -0.78 -10.24
C ASN A 326 -7.93 0.68 -10.11
N ARG A 327 -8.86 1.63 -10.16
CA ARG A 327 -8.57 3.07 -10.08
C ARG A 327 -7.96 3.45 -8.72
N THR A 328 -8.57 3.01 -7.62
CA THR A 328 -8.06 3.27 -6.27
C THR A 328 -6.70 2.61 -6.06
N ARG A 329 -6.51 1.38 -6.56
CA ARG A 329 -5.20 0.72 -6.52
C ARG A 329 -4.14 1.47 -7.33
N ALA A 330 -4.49 1.96 -8.51
CA ALA A 330 -3.61 2.76 -9.36
C ALA A 330 -3.16 4.06 -8.68
N TRP A 331 -4.04 4.74 -7.91
CA TRP A 331 -3.65 5.92 -7.13
C TRP A 331 -2.52 5.63 -6.13
N TYR A 332 -2.62 4.52 -5.40
CA TYR A 332 -1.57 4.08 -4.47
C TYR A 332 -0.28 3.68 -5.20
N LEU A 333 -0.39 2.90 -6.27
CA LEU A 333 0.77 2.44 -7.04
C LEU A 333 1.50 3.62 -7.68
N PHE A 334 0.77 4.58 -8.24
CA PHE A 334 1.34 5.80 -8.80
C PHE A 334 2.07 6.65 -7.75
N TRP A 335 1.51 6.79 -6.55
CA TRP A 335 2.21 7.43 -5.42
C TRP A 335 3.52 6.72 -5.09
N ARG A 336 3.50 5.39 -5.01
CA ARG A 336 4.71 4.59 -4.72
C ARG A 336 5.75 4.74 -5.83
N PHE A 337 5.33 4.64 -7.09
CA PHE A 337 6.19 4.83 -8.26
C PHE A 337 6.84 6.23 -8.25
N THR A 338 6.06 7.25 -7.96
CA THR A 338 6.53 8.64 -7.83
C THR A 338 7.54 8.81 -6.71
N LYS A 339 7.28 8.19 -5.56
CA LYS A 339 8.14 8.26 -4.39
C LYS A 339 9.49 7.59 -4.62
N ASP A 340 9.52 6.50 -5.38
CA ASP A 340 10.74 5.76 -5.68
C ASP A 340 11.57 6.45 -6.78
N LEU A 341 10.93 7.07 -7.79
CA LEU A 341 11.61 7.62 -8.98
C LEU A 341 11.76 9.15 -9.03
N LYS A 342 11.57 9.85 -7.91
CA LYS A 342 11.49 11.33 -7.80
C LYS A 342 12.29 12.10 -8.85
N SER A 343 13.62 12.06 -8.80
CA SER A 343 14.48 12.90 -9.66
C SER A 343 14.33 12.59 -11.16
N LYS A 344 13.98 11.34 -11.52
CA LYS A 344 13.77 10.91 -12.91
C LYS A 344 12.46 11.39 -13.49
N LEU A 345 11.50 11.78 -12.65
CA LEU A 345 10.18 12.23 -13.09
C LEU A 345 10.09 13.73 -13.39
N THR A 346 11.11 14.52 -13.01
CA THR A 346 11.19 15.98 -13.25
C THR A 346 10.72 16.40 -14.66
N PRO A 347 11.19 15.75 -15.75
CA PRO A 347 10.85 16.19 -17.10
C PRO A 347 9.36 16.02 -17.47
N TYR A 348 8.62 15.21 -16.72
CA TYR A 348 7.24 14.81 -17.04
C TYR A 348 6.19 15.49 -16.16
N VAL A 349 6.60 16.29 -15.17
CA VAL A 349 5.69 16.87 -14.16
C VAL A 349 4.55 17.64 -14.80
N GLU A 350 4.83 18.54 -15.75
CA GLU A 350 3.79 19.35 -16.41
C GLU A 350 2.77 18.48 -17.15
N THR A 351 3.24 17.54 -17.98
CA THR A 351 2.38 16.62 -18.73
C THR A 351 1.51 15.77 -17.81
N VAL A 352 2.10 15.24 -16.74
CA VAL A 352 1.39 14.44 -15.74
C VAL A 352 0.31 15.28 -15.06
N LEU A 353 0.65 16.48 -14.57
CA LEU A 353 -0.31 17.36 -13.89
C LEU A 353 -1.47 17.74 -14.80
N ASN A 354 -1.22 18.05 -16.07
CA ASN A 354 -2.27 18.35 -17.05
C ASN A 354 -3.18 17.15 -17.33
N SER A 355 -2.64 15.93 -17.32
CA SER A 355 -3.39 14.71 -17.62
C SER A 355 -4.31 14.27 -16.48
N ILE A 356 -4.02 14.66 -15.23
CA ILE A 356 -4.75 14.18 -14.05
C ILE A 356 -5.66 15.23 -13.40
N GLN A 357 -5.75 16.46 -13.94
CA GLN A 357 -6.49 17.56 -13.31
C GLN A 357 -7.96 17.21 -13.02
N ASP A 358 -8.59 16.47 -13.92
CA ASP A 358 -9.98 16.01 -13.82
C ASP A 358 -10.19 15.00 -12.68
N VAL A 359 -9.16 14.22 -12.34
CA VAL A 359 -9.22 13.25 -11.23
C VAL A 359 -8.90 13.93 -9.89
N LEU A 360 -8.26 15.10 -9.88
CA LEU A 360 -7.90 15.86 -8.66
C LEU A 360 -9.09 16.61 -8.02
N THR A 361 -10.27 15.99 -7.94
CA THR A 361 -11.43 16.50 -7.19
C THR A 361 -11.49 15.93 -5.77
N ALA A 362 -12.17 16.61 -4.85
CA ALA A 362 -12.42 16.11 -3.49
C ALA A 362 -13.91 16.22 -3.14
N ASP A 363 -14.71 15.44 -3.83
CA ASP A 363 -16.15 15.35 -3.60
C ASP A 363 -16.41 14.50 -2.36
N GLY A 364 -17.33 14.94 -1.49
CA GLY A 364 -17.74 14.20 -0.31
C GLY A 364 -19.18 13.76 -0.45
N SER A 365 -19.42 12.66 -1.18
CA SER A 365 -20.76 12.08 -1.28
C SER A 365 -21.10 11.28 -0.01
N LEU A 366 -22.30 11.50 0.51
CA LEU A 366 -22.86 10.69 1.58
C LEU A 366 -23.87 9.66 1.04
N PRO A 367 -24.12 8.54 1.75
CA PRO A 367 -25.17 7.59 1.38
C PRO A 367 -26.52 8.30 1.17
N LEU A 368 -27.30 7.81 0.20
CA LEU A 368 -28.61 8.40 -0.15
C LEU A 368 -29.60 8.36 1.02
N ALA A 369 -29.52 7.32 1.85
CA ALA A 369 -30.29 7.19 3.08
C ALA A 369 -29.35 7.18 4.27
N LEU A 370 -29.44 8.19 5.12
CA LEU A 370 -28.74 8.22 6.39
C LEU A 370 -29.69 7.68 7.48
N SER A 371 -29.16 6.94 8.44
CA SER A 371 -29.93 6.51 9.60
C SER A 371 -30.25 7.72 10.51
N PRO A 372 -31.31 7.65 11.34
CA PRO A 372 -31.60 8.70 12.32
C PRO A 372 -30.45 8.97 13.31
N ASP A 373 -29.65 7.94 13.60
CA ASP A 373 -28.48 7.99 14.48
C ASP A 373 -27.16 8.11 13.69
N PHE A 374 -27.20 8.58 12.44
CA PHE A 374 -25.99 8.70 11.62
C PHE A 374 -25.02 9.71 12.24
N ASP A 375 -23.85 9.22 12.63
CA ASP A 375 -22.75 10.05 13.10
C ASP A 375 -21.66 10.17 12.03
N LEU A 376 -21.54 11.37 11.48
CA LEU A 376 -20.52 11.73 10.50
C LEU A 376 -19.10 11.48 11.02
N SER A 377 -18.86 11.51 12.33
CA SER A 377 -17.54 11.26 12.93
C SER A 377 -17.04 9.82 12.75
N THR A 378 -17.97 8.88 12.57
CA THR A 378 -17.68 7.44 12.43
C THR A 378 -17.69 6.97 10.97
N PHE A 379 -18.25 7.80 10.08
CA PHE A 379 -18.33 7.49 8.66
C PHE A 379 -16.94 7.48 8.01
N LYS A 380 -16.70 6.49 7.15
CA LYS A 380 -15.44 6.31 6.43
C LYS A 380 -15.71 6.25 4.94
N ASP A 381 -14.88 6.95 4.17
CA ASP A 381 -14.85 6.86 2.72
C ASP A 381 -13.52 6.22 2.28
N PRO A 382 -13.48 4.89 2.06
CA PRO A 382 -12.25 4.19 1.70
C PRO A 382 -11.71 4.63 0.32
N VAL A 383 -12.58 5.11 -0.57
CA VAL A 383 -12.19 5.62 -1.88
C VAL A 383 -11.43 6.93 -1.69
N PHE A 384 -11.99 7.87 -0.93
CA PHE A 384 -11.32 9.14 -0.63
C PHE A 384 -10.03 8.95 0.17
N GLU A 385 -10.02 8.06 1.18
CA GLU A 385 -8.81 7.70 1.93
C GLU A 385 -7.68 7.28 0.98
N THR A 386 -8.00 6.47 -0.03
CA THR A 386 -7.02 6.06 -1.05
C THR A 386 -6.64 7.21 -1.99
N LYS A 387 -7.58 8.11 -2.30
CA LYS A 387 -7.32 9.31 -3.12
C LYS A 387 -6.29 10.25 -2.49
N THR A 388 -6.12 10.23 -1.17
CA THR A 388 -5.08 11.01 -0.49
C THR A 388 -3.66 10.68 -0.97
N TYR A 389 -3.40 9.45 -1.43
CA TYR A 389 -2.14 9.07 -2.06
C TYR A 389 -1.88 9.84 -3.36
N LEU A 390 -2.92 10.09 -4.16
CA LEU A 390 -2.81 10.87 -5.40
C LEU A 390 -2.43 12.32 -5.10
N PHE A 391 -3.07 12.95 -4.11
CA PHE A 391 -2.71 14.31 -3.67
C PHE A 391 -1.28 14.37 -3.14
N GLU A 392 -0.86 13.37 -2.37
CA GLU A 392 0.54 13.28 -1.92
C GLU A 392 1.53 13.07 -3.07
N ALA A 393 1.17 12.27 -4.08
CA ALA A 393 1.98 12.05 -5.28
C ALA A 393 2.21 13.36 -6.04
N VAL A 394 1.16 14.18 -6.19
CA VAL A 394 1.29 15.52 -6.77
C VAL A 394 2.23 16.38 -5.95
N GLY A 395 2.09 16.40 -4.62
CA GLY A 395 3.03 17.12 -3.76
C GLY A 395 4.49 16.65 -3.92
N LEU A 396 4.71 15.34 -4.11
CA LEU A 396 6.04 14.76 -4.38
C LEU A 396 6.60 15.16 -5.75
N LEU A 397 5.75 15.27 -6.78
CA LEU A 397 6.14 15.71 -8.13
C LEU A 397 6.50 17.20 -8.15
N THR A 398 5.71 18.04 -7.47
CA THR A 398 5.92 19.49 -7.47
C THR A 398 7.07 19.94 -6.57
N SER A 399 7.46 19.14 -5.59
CA SER A 399 8.49 19.49 -4.60
C SER A 399 9.90 18.96 -4.94
N GLN A 400 10.14 18.56 -6.18
CA GLN A 400 11.43 18.03 -6.61
C GLN A 400 12.52 19.11 -6.59
N GLU A 401 13.68 18.79 -6.01
CA GLU A 401 14.81 19.72 -5.82
C GLU A 401 15.38 20.27 -7.13
N SER A 402 15.20 19.54 -8.24
CA SER A 402 15.61 19.93 -9.59
C SER A 402 14.76 21.06 -10.20
N ILE A 403 13.55 21.30 -9.68
CA ILE A 403 12.61 22.29 -10.20
C ILE A 403 12.88 23.64 -9.52
N PRO A 404 13.05 24.75 -10.28
CA PRO A 404 13.19 26.09 -9.70
C PRO A 404 11.98 26.46 -8.81
N ALA A 405 12.24 27.13 -7.69
CA ALA A 405 11.21 27.47 -6.70
C ALA A 405 10.00 28.24 -7.26
N GLN A 406 10.22 29.08 -8.28
CA GLN A 406 9.14 29.82 -8.95
C GLN A 406 8.20 28.87 -9.74
N GLN A 407 8.77 27.90 -10.44
CA GLN A 407 8.01 26.91 -11.22
C GLN A 407 7.29 25.92 -10.28
N GLN A 408 7.91 25.54 -9.16
CA GLN A 408 7.24 24.76 -8.12
C GLN A 408 5.99 25.48 -7.59
N PHE A 409 6.09 26.80 -7.40
CA PHE A 409 4.96 27.63 -6.98
C PHE A 409 3.86 27.69 -8.02
N GLU A 410 4.20 27.83 -9.30
CA GLU A 410 3.22 27.80 -10.39
C GLU A 410 2.46 26.48 -10.43
N TYR A 411 3.17 25.34 -10.39
CA TYR A 411 2.53 24.02 -10.35
C TYR A 411 1.67 23.83 -9.12
N LEU A 412 2.16 24.20 -7.94
CA LEU A 412 1.39 24.09 -6.70
C LEU A 412 0.15 25.00 -6.73
N SER A 413 0.26 26.21 -7.29
CA SER A 413 -0.84 27.17 -7.42
C SER A 413 -1.97 26.63 -8.29
N VAL A 414 -1.63 26.05 -9.45
CA VAL A 414 -2.61 25.45 -10.37
C VAL A 414 -3.43 24.38 -9.68
N VAL A 415 -2.80 23.58 -8.82
CA VAL A 415 -3.46 22.47 -8.14
C VAL A 415 -4.20 22.91 -6.87
N VAL A 416 -3.64 23.82 -6.07
CA VAL A 416 -4.18 24.19 -4.74
C VAL A 416 -5.23 25.29 -4.81
N ASN A 417 -5.11 26.27 -5.70
CA ASN A 417 -6.04 27.40 -5.77
C ASN A 417 -7.50 27.01 -6.04
N PRO A 418 -7.82 26.00 -6.88
CA PRO A 418 -9.19 25.50 -7.02
C PRO A 418 -9.78 25.07 -5.69
N PHE A 419 -9.03 24.30 -4.89
CA PHE A 419 -9.46 23.85 -3.56
C PHE A 419 -9.66 25.02 -2.59
N LEU A 420 -8.75 26.00 -2.57
CA LEU A 420 -8.91 27.20 -1.73
C LEU A 420 -10.21 27.95 -2.07
N THR A 421 -10.47 28.15 -3.36
CA THR A 421 -11.67 28.83 -3.85
C THR A 421 -12.94 28.05 -3.48
N GLU A 422 -12.93 26.73 -3.64
CA GLU A 422 -14.06 25.88 -3.31
C GLU A 422 -14.33 25.80 -1.81
N ILE A 423 -13.29 25.76 -0.97
CA ILE A 423 -13.43 25.81 0.48
C ILE A 423 -14.04 27.15 0.90
N GLN A 424 -13.57 28.28 0.34
CA GLN A 424 -14.15 29.60 0.65
C GLN A 424 -15.65 29.63 0.34
N LYS A 425 -16.05 29.15 -0.84
CA LYS A 425 -17.47 29.03 -1.22
C LYS A 425 -18.26 28.14 -0.25
N SER A 426 -17.72 26.99 0.14
CA SER A 426 -18.36 26.10 1.12
C SER A 426 -18.49 26.74 2.49
N LEU A 427 -17.49 27.50 2.94
CA LEU A 427 -17.53 28.20 4.22
C LEU A 427 -18.54 29.35 4.23
N GLU A 428 -18.65 30.10 3.14
CA GLU A 428 -19.69 31.13 2.97
C GLU A 428 -21.09 30.53 3.01
N ALA A 429 -21.29 29.40 2.33
CA ALA A 429 -22.55 28.65 2.38
C ALA A 429 -22.86 28.21 3.83
N CYS A 430 -21.91 27.61 4.54
CA CYS A 430 -22.08 27.22 5.95
C CYS A 430 -22.44 28.41 6.85
N ARG A 431 -21.78 29.56 6.69
CA ARG A 431 -22.08 30.77 7.47
C ARG A 431 -23.48 31.31 7.18
N SER A 432 -23.91 31.28 5.91
CA SER A 432 -25.25 31.72 5.51
C SER A 432 -26.33 30.84 6.15
N ILE A 433 -26.09 29.52 6.24
CA ILE A 433 -26.99 28.58 6.91
C ILE A 433 -27.05 28.90 8.41
N GLN A 434 -25.90 29.07 9.07
CA GLN A 434 -25.82 29.38 10.50
C GLN A 434 -26.50 30.70 10.91
N GLN A 435 -26.55 31.69 10.00
CA GLN A 435 -27.19 32.99 10.25
C GLN A 435 -28.70 32.98 10.01
N SER A 436 -29.24 31.95 9.34
CA SER A 436 -30.68 31.80 9.17
C SER A 436 -31.35 31.43 10.51
N SER A 437 -32.55 31.97 10.77
CA SER A 437 -33.21 31.96 12.08
C SER A 437 -33.53 30.58 12.70
N ASN A 438 -33.28 29.47 11.98
CA ASN A 438 -33.43 28.07 12.42
C ASN A 438 -32.18 27.19 12.11
N GLY A 439 -31.05 27.76 11.68
CA GLY A 439 -29.97 27.04 10.99
C GLY A 439 -28.90 26.42 11.88
N VAL A 440 -29.19 25.30 12.54
CA VAL A 440 -28.13 24.39 13.00
C VAL A 440 -27.86 23.38 11.86
N ILE A 441 -26.75 23.53 11.12
CA ILE A 441 -26.27 22.52 10.12
C ILE A 441 -26.34 21.10 10.75
N GLY A 442 -27.20 20.22 10.23
CA GLY A 442 -27.38 18.88 10.80
C GLY A 442 -28.34 18.77 11.99
N GLY A 443 -29.29 19.70 12.17
CA GLY A 443 -30.36 19.60 13.18
C GLY A 443 -31.36 18.46 12.93
N ALA A 444 -32.25 18.20 13.89
CA ALA A 444 -33.19 17.06 13.94
C ALA A 444 -34.37 17.09 12.91
N ALA A 445 -34.10 17.53 11.68
CA ALA A 445 -35.06 17.48 10.58
C ALA A 445 -34.87 16.21 9.73
N SER A 446 -35.94 15.80 9.04
CA SER A 446 -36.07 14.55 8.27
C SER A 446 -34.81 14.16 7.49
N VAL A 447 -34.36 12.93 7.73
CA VAL A 447 -33.18 12.32 7.13
C VAL A 447 -33.60 11.61 5.84
N GLY A 448 -33.25 12.17 4.69
CA GLY A 448 -33.56 11.60 3.38
C GLY A 448 -32.81 12.32 2.28
N ALA A 449 -32.53 11.63 1.16
CA ALA A 449 -31.79 12.19 0.03
C ALA A 449 -32.37 13.55 -0.41
N GLY A 450 -31.52 14.58 -0.45
CA GLY A 450 -31.91 15.92 -0.86
C GLY A 450 -32.63 16.75 0.20
N SER A 451 -32.78 16.26 1.44
CA SER A 451 -33.25 17.08 2.55
C SER A 451 -32.22 18.18 2.89
N PRO A 452 -32.65 19.31 3.48
CA PRO A 452 -31.72 20.36 3.91
C PRO A 452 -30.63 19.83 4.84
N CYS A 453 -30.98 18.92 5.76
CA CYS A 453 -30.03 18.30 6.70
C CYS A 453 -28.99 17.41 6.00
N HIS A 454 -29.40 16.61 5.01
CA HIS A 454 -28.48 15.79 4.21
C HIS A 454 -27.48 16.66 3.43
N ARG A 455 -27.97 17.71 2.75
CA ARG A 455 -27.12 18.66 2.00
C ARG A 455 -26.14 19.41 2.89
N ASP A 456 -26.59 19.79 4.08
CA ASP A 456 -25.79 20.46 5.10
C ASP A 456 -24.63 19.56 5.59
N LEU A 457 -24.89 18.27 5.84
CA LEU A 457 -23.87 17.30 6.24
C LEU A 457 -22.92 16.96 5.08
N GLU A 458 -23.44 16.82 3.86
CA GLU A 458 -22.66 16.59 2.64
C GLU A 458 -21.69 17.75 2.36
N LEU A 459 -22.13 18.99 2.63
CA LEU A 459 -21.29 20.18 2.55
C LEU A 459 -20.12 20.13 3.56
N VAL A 460 -20.40 19.75 4.81
CA VAL A 460 -19.37 19.58 5.84
C VAL A 460 -18.41 18.44 5.48
N TRP A 461 -18.92 17.34 4.95
CA TRP A 461 -18.12 16.19 4.52
C TRP A 461 -17.23 16.51 3.33
N THR A 462 -17.76 17.20 2.33
CA THR A 462 -16.98 17.71 1.18
C THR A 462 -15.89 18.68 1.66
N LEU A 463 -16.19 19.56 2.62
CA LEU A 463 -15.19 20.42 3.23
C LEU A 463 -14.10 19.63 3.95
N HIS A 464 -14.47 18.58 4.69
CA HIS A 464 -13.51 17.65 5.32
C HIS A 464 -12.55 17.06 4.26
N HIS A 465 -13.07 16.50 3.17
CA HIS A 465 -12.26 15.97 2.07
C HIS A 465 -11.32 17.02 1.46
N ARG A 466 -11.81 18.24 1.19
CA ARG A 466 -10.96 19.31 0.64
C ARG A 466 -9.82 19.71 1.59
N LEU A 467 -10.07 19.79 2.90
CA LEU A 467 -9.02 20.05 3.88
C LEU A 467 -7.99 18.90 3.92
N MET A 468 -8.47 17.65 3.92
CA MET A 468 -7.60 16.47 3.86
C MET A 468 -6.75 16.43 2.58
N ALA A 469 -7.29 16.87 1.44
CA ALA A 469 -6.54 17.00 0.19
C ALA A 469 -5.39 18.03 0.33
N LEU A 470 -5.67 19.21 0.88
CA LEU A 470 -4.65 20.24 1.14
C LEU A 470 -3.53 19.73 2.08
N GLY A 471 -3.90 19.03 3.16
CA GLY A 471 -2.91 18.39 4.03
C GLY A 471 -2.09 17.31 3.32
N SER A 472 -2.68 16.59 2.38
CA SER A 472 -2.02 15.53 1.61
C SER A 472 -1.06 16.09 0.55
N PHE A 473 -1.40 17.21 -0.12
CA PHE A 473 -0.44 17.94 -0.96
C PHE A 473 0.78 18.38 -0.14
N ALA A 474 0.55 18.98 1.03
CA ALA A 474 1.63 19.40 1.94
C ALA A 474 2.49 18.21 2.40
N LYS A 475 1.90 17.03 2.62
CA LYS A 475 2.64 15.81 2.98
C LYS A 475 3.69 15.41 1.94
N GLY A 476 3.45 15.70 0.66
CA GLY A 476 4.40 15.40 -0.42
C GLY A 476 5.65 16.29 -0.39
N PHE A 477 5.62 17.43 0.29
CA PHE A 477 6.76 18.34 0.39
C PHE A 477 7.79 17.88 1.43
N PRO A 478 9.08 18.25 1.24
CA PRO A 478 10.15 17.86 2.15
C PRO A 478 10.01 18.50 3.54
N ASP A 479 10.42 17.75 4.57
CA ASP A 479 10.47 18.27 5.96
C ASP A 479 11.68 19.19 6.15
N ILE A 480 11.42 20.50 6.21
CA ILE A 480 12.45 21.53 6.35
C ILE A 480 13.09 21.55 7.75
N MET A 481 12.41 20.99 8.76
CA MET A 481 12.93 20.95 10.13
C MET A 481 13.90 19.79 10.36
N ASN A 482 14.07 18.89 9.39
CA ASN A 482 14.97 17.76 9.50
C ASN A 482 16.44 18.19 9.26
N LYS A 483 17.35 17.79 10.16
CA LYS A 483 18.79 18.15 10.12
C LYS A 483 19.49 17.73 8.82
N LYS A 484 19.04 16.65 8.16
CA LYS A 484 19.57 16.22 6.84
C LYS A 484 19.19 17.17 5.71
N THR A 485 18.05 17.85 5.86
CA THR A 485 17.43 18.73 4.86
C THR A 485 17.88 20.19 5.03
N GLN A 486 18.23 20.61 6.25
CA GLN A 486 18.67 21.98 6.58
C GLN A 486 19.93 22.44 5.83
N GLY A 487 20.75 21.52 5.30
CA GLY A 487 21.93 21.85 4.50
C GLY A 487 21.64 22.14 3.02
N ASN A 488 20.42 21.91 2.53
CA ASN A 488 20.08 22.04 1.11
C ASN A 488 19.31 23.35 0.85
N ALA A 489 19.99 24.32 0.25
CA ALA A 489 19.42 25.64 -0.07
C ALA A 489 18.19 25.56 -0.99
N ALA A 490 18.12 24.58 -1.90
CA ALA A 490 16.97 24.38 -2.78
C ALA A 490 15.70 24.00 -2.00
N VAL A 491 15.86 23.21 -0.93
CA VAL A 491 14.73 22.79 -0.10
C VAL A 491 14.21 23.93 0.77
N VAL A 492 15.11 24.75 1.33
CA VAL A 492 14.73 25.96 2.09
C VAL A 492 14.10 27.03 1.17
N ALA A 493 14.51 27.09 -0.10
CA ALA A 493 13.86 27.93 -1.11
C ALA A 493 12.48 27.38 -1.54
N SER A 494 12.19 26.10 -1.30
CA SER A 494 10.87 25.49 -1.51
C SER A 494 9.96 25.50 -0.27
N GLY A 495 10.50 25.67 0.95
CA GLY A 495 9.75 25.62 2.21
C GLY A 495 10.33 26.51 3.32
N GLY A 496 9.46 27.18 4.09
CA GLY A 496 9.82 28.06 5.23
C GLY A 496 10.17 29.52 4.87
N SER A 497 10.55 29.82 3.62
CA SER A 497 10.68 31.21 3.13
C SER A 497 10.48 31.37 1.61
N GLY A 498 10.22 30.26 0.92
CA GLY A 498 10.04 30.19 -0.53
C GLY A 498 8.65 30.64 -1.02
N PRO A 499 8.46 30.84 -2.33
CA PRO A 499 7.16 31.16 -2.92
C PRO A 499 6.04 30.17 -2.52
N CYS A 500 6.32 28.86 -2.50
CA CYS A 500 5.36 27.83 -2.07
C CYS A 500 4.90 27.98 -0.61
N SER A 501 5.73 28.57 0.27
CA SER A 501 5.33 28.82 1.68
C SER A 501 4.13 29.76 1.79
N GLN A 502 3.96 30.68 0.84
CA GLN A 502 2.82 31.60 0.83
C GLN A 502 1.50 30.85 0.63
N ILE A 503 1.49 29.86 -0.26
CA ILE A 503 0.32 28.99 -0.48
C ILE A 503 0.03 28.20 0.80
N PHE A 504 1.04 27.63 1.44
CA PHE A 504 0.84 26.89 2.69
C PHE A 504 0.37 27.77 3.87
N LYS A 505 0.74 29.06 3.90
CA LYS A 505 0.17 30.03 4.86
C LYS A 505 -1.32 30.27 4.57
N GLN A 506 -1.70 30.43 3.31
CA GLN A 506 -3.12 30.52 2.94
C GLN A 506 -3.90 29.26 3.31
N VAL A 507 -3.30 28.07 3.12
CA VAL A 507 -3.87 26.78 3.57
C VAL A 507 -4.02 26.75 5.09
N ALA A 508 -3.05 27.25 5.86
CA ALA A 508 -3.15 27.34 7.32
C ALA A 508 -4.31 28.27 7.74
N GLU A 509 -4.40 29.45 7.13
CA GLU A 509 -5.43 30.45 7.41
C GLU A 509 -6.83 29.92 7.11
N ILE A 510 -7.06 29.36 5.92
CA ILE A 510 -8.37 28.84 5.54
C ILE A 510 -8.79 27.63 6.39
N THR A 511 -7.82 26.81 6.82
CA THR A 511 -8.07 25.68 7.73
C THR A 511 -8.51 26.16 9.11
N LEU A 512 -7.89 27.22 9.63
CA LEU A 512 -8.32 27.85 10.90
C LEU A 512 -9.71 28.46 10.77
N VAL A 513 -9.99 29.15 9.67
CA VAL A 513 -11.31 29.73 9.40
C VAL A 513 -12.38 28.63 9.35
N ALA A 514 -12.07 27.49 8.74
CA ALA A 514 -12.97 26.33 8.72
C ALA A 514 -13.18 25.75 10.13
N LEU A 515 -12.11 25.62 10.91
CA LEU A 515 -12.15 25.15 12.28
C LEU A 515 -13.00 26.08 13.17
N GLU A 516 -12.84 27.39 13.07
CA GLU A 516 -13.61 28.36 13.85
C GLU A 516 -15.10 28.38 13.46
N THR A 517 -15.39 28.22 12.16
CA THR A 517 -16.76 28.23 11.65
C THR A 517 -17.53 26.95 12.00
N LEU A 518 -16.84 25.80 12.02
CA LEU A 518 -17.44 24.47 12.14
C LEU A 518 -16.81 23.65 13.28
N SER A 519 -16.40 24.33 14.35
CA SER A 519 -15.65 23.74 15.48
C SER A 519 -16.37 22.59 16.15
N ARG A 520 -17.71 22.51 16.03
CA ARG A 520 -18.53 21.43 16.58
C ARG A 520 -18.36 20.07 15.90
N PHE A 521 -17.96 20.06 14.63
CA PHE A 521 -17.84 18.83 13.86
C PHE A 521 -16.47 18.20 14.10
N GLN A 522 -16.45 17.02 14.72
CA GLN A 522 -15.23 16.24 14.97
C GLN A 522 -14.42 15.99 13.69
N VAL A 523 -15.09 15.74 12.55
CA VAL A 523 -14.41 15.52 11.25
C VAL A 523 -13.61 16.75 10.79
N ILE A 524 -14.07 17.97 11.07
CA ILE A 524 -13.35 19.21 10.75
C ILE A 524 -12.17 19.40 11.70
N ARG A 525 -12.36 19.17 13.00
CA ARG A 525 -11.26 19.19 13.98
C ARG A 525 -10.17 18.19 13.62
N SER A 526 -10.55 16.98 13.23
CA SER A 526 -9.61 15.95 12.78
C SER A 526 -8.87 16.36 11.50
N ALA A 527 -9.58 16.87 10.49
CA ALA A 527 -8.96 17.37 9.25
C ALA A 527 -8.01 18.55 9.51
N ALA A 528 -8.36 19.47 10.40
CA ALA A 528 -7.50 20.59 10.78
C ALA A 528 -6.20 20.09 11.43
N ARG A 529 -6.30 19.19 12.41
CA ARG A 529 -5.13 18.56 13.05
C ARG A 529 -4.27 17.79 12.04
N PHE A 530 -4.88 17.01 11.15
CA PHE A 530 -4.18 16.30 10.08
C PHE A 530 -3.39 17.26 9.18
N THR A 531 -4.06 18.32 8.70
CA THR A 531 -3.49 19.33 7.80
C THR A 531 -2.33 20.05 8.47
N PHE A 532 -2.52 20.56 9.69
CA PHE A 532 -1.47 21.23 10.45
C PHE A 532 -0.28 20.31 10.77
N GLY A 533 -0.53 19.03 11.07
CA GLY A 533 0.51 18.02 11.25
C GLY A 533 1.48 17.92 10.07
N ARG A 534 0.99 18.19 8.84
CA ARG A 534 1.79 18.21 7.61
C ARG A 534 2.38 19.59 7.32
N LEU A 535 1.62 20.66 7.54
CA LEU A 535 2.10 22.04 7.37
C LEU A 535 3.30 22.35 8.27
N ILE A 536 3.36 21.79 9.49
CA ILE A 536 4.53 21.92 10.39
C ILE A 536 5.83 21.50 9.69
N ASN A 537 5.79 20.47 8.85
CA ASN A 537 6.98 19.98 8.14
C ASN A 537 7.39 20.92 6.99
N CYS A 538 6.44 21.64 6.38
CA CYS A 538 6.68 22.47 5.20
C CYS A 538 6.99 23.92 5.56
N LEU A 539 6.34 24.45 6.60
CA LEU A 539 6.48 25.83 7.07
C LEU A 539 7.52 25.97 8.19
N GLY A 540 7.79 24.91 8.95
CA GLY A 540 8.70 24.98 10.08
C GLY A 540 8.27 26.06 11.08
N GLN A 541 9.15 27.01 11.38
CA GLN A 541 8.88 28.07 12.37
C GLN A 541 7.73 29.01 11.96
N ASP A 542 7.48 29.17 10.65
CA ASP A 542 6.44 30.04 10.13
C ASP A 542 5.02 29.58 10.49
N VAL A 543 4.84 28.33 10.95
CA VAL A 543 3.54 27.83 11.42
C VAL A 543 3.20 28.30 12.83
N GLN A 544 4.18 28.72 13.63
CA GLN A 544 4.00 29.01 15.06
C GLN A 544 2.90 30.03 15.38
N PRO A 545 2.75 31.14 14.63
CA PRO A 545 1.70 32.13 14.89
C PRO A 545 0.28 31.55 14.81
N TYR A 546 0.09 30.47 14.06
CA TYR A 546 -1.21 29.84 13.82
C TYR A 546 -1.55 28.77 14.88
N LEU A 547 -0.56 28.27 15.64
CA LEU A 547 -0.74 27.19 16.61
C LEU A 547 -1.67 27.54 17.78
N PRO A 548 -1.65 28.75 18.38
CA PRO A 548 -2.56 29.09 19.47
C PRO A 548 -4.03 28.96 19.05
N THR A 549 -4.41 29.55 17.91
CA THR A 549 -5.78 29.47 17.37
C THR A 549 -6.20 28.03 17.08
N LEU A 550 -5.31 27.24 16.48
CA LEU A 550 -5.54 25.82 16.24
C LEU A 550 -5.84 25.07 17.54
N ILE A 551 -4.95 25.19 18.53
CA ILE A 551 -5.04 24.44 19.78
C ILE A 551 -6.29 24.82 20.56
N THR A 552 -6.61 26.11 20.66
CA THR A 552 -7.83 26.57 21.30
C THR A 552 -9.09 26.03 20.59
N GLY A 553 -9.13 26.08 19.26
CA GLY A 553 -10.24 25.53 18.47
C GLY A 553 -10.41 24.02 18.61
N LEU A 554 -9.30 23.27 18.68
CA LEU A 554 -9.33 21.81 18.90
C LEU A 554 -9.78 21.42 20.31
N LEU A 555 -9.51 22.26 21.33
CA LEU A 555 -9.83 21.94 22.74
C LEU A 555 -11.26 22.32 23.17
N GLN A 556 -11.95 23.18 22.42
CA GLN A 556 -13.26 23.72 22.81
C GLN A 556 -14.34 22.64 22.99
N GLU A 557 -14.54 21.79 21.99
CA GLU A 557 -15.56 20.72 21.97
C GLU A 557 -14.94 19.32 21.77
N CYS A 558 -13.75 19.12 22.34
CA CYS A 558 -12.98 17.88 22.21
C CYS A 558 -13.60 16.71 23.00
N SER A 559 -13.73 15.55 22.36
CA SER A 559 -14.06 14.25 22.97
C SER A 559 -12.84 13.54 23.60
N ILE A 560 -13.06 12.45 24.35
CA ILE A 560 -11.98 11.65 24.95
C ILE A 560 -11.02 11.14 23.88
N MET A 561 -11.55 10.58 22.78
CA MET A 561 -10.75 10.01 21.70
C MET A 561 -9.99 11.08 20.92
N GLU A 562 -10.58 12.24 20.68
CA GLU A 562 -9.85 13.35 20.06
C GLU A 562 -8.70 13.84 20.94
N LEU A 563 -8.86 13.81 22.27
CA LEU A 563 -7.79 14.18 23.20
C LEU A 563 -6.65 13.16 23.20
N VAL A 564 -6.97 11.86 23.09
CA VAL A 564 -6.00 10.77 22.88
C VAL A 564 -5.17 11.04 21.62
N GLU A 565 -5.81 11.45 20.53
CA GLU A 565 -5.14 11.71 19.26
C GLU A 565 -4.43 13.09 19.17
N PHE A 566 -4.87 14.05 20.00
CA PHE A 566 -4.32 15.40 20.06
C PHE A 566 -3.02 15.46 20.89
N LEU A 567 -2.90 14.70 21.98
CA LEU A 567 -1.72 14.70 22.84
C LEU A 567 -0.42 14.29 22.10
N PRO A 568 -0.40 13.25 21.24
CA PRO A 568 0.75 12.94 20.39
C PRO A 568 1.10 14.06 19.42
N PHE A 569 0.09 14.74 18.85
CA PHE A 569 0.31 15.92 17.99
C PHE A 569 1.02 17.03 18.77
N MET A 570 0.58 17.33 19.99
CA MET A 570 1.26 18.30 20.86
C MET A 570 2.67 17.87 21.25
N GLY A 571 2.89 16.57 21.49
CA GLY A 571 4.23 16.01 21.70
C GLY A 571 5.13 16.21 20.48
N GLN A 572 4.61 16.01 19.27
CA GLN A 572 5.34 16.25 18.02
C GLN A 572 5.70 17.72 17.83
N VAL A 573 4.76 18.64 18.11
CA VAL A 573 4.97 20.10 18.10
C VAL A 573 6.08 20.48 19.09
N ALA A 574 5.99 19.98 20.34
CA ALA A 574 6.98 20.22 21.39
C ALA A 574 8.38 19.74 20.97
N HIS A 575 8.49 18.53 20.43
CA HIS A 575 9.75 17.96 19.98
C HIS A 575 10.36 18.72 18.79
N LYS A 576 9.54 19.14 17.82
CA LYS A 576 10.02 19.87 16.63
C LYS A 576 10.48 21.28 16.97
N PHE A 577 9.75 22.02 17.80
CA PHE A 577 10.03 23.43 18.08
C PHE A 577 10.86 23.69 19.33
N LYS A 578 10.93 22.72 20.27
CA LYS A 578 11.70 22.82 21.51
C LYS A 578 11.45 24.16 22.23
N ALA A 579 12.49 24.83 22.71
CA ALA A 579 12.39 26.08 23.46
C ALA A 579 11.55 27.19 22.78
N THR A 580 11.44 27.20 21.44
CA THR A 580 10.65 28.24 20.73
C THR A 580 9.15 28.14 20.98
N ILE A 581 8.61 26.95 21.26
CA ILE A 581 7.18 26.78 21.58
C ILE A 581 6.86 27.03 23.06
N MET A 582 7.86 27.27 23.90
CA MET A 582 7.68 27.36 25.35
C MET A 582 6.66 28.44 25.77
N SER A 583 6.66 29.59 25.10
CA SER A 583 5.69 30.68 25.36
C SER A 583 4.25 30.26 25.06
N ILE A 584 4.04 29.54 23.95
CA ILE A 584 2.73 29.03 23.52
C ILE A 584 2.28 27.91 24.47
N LEU A 585 3.17 26.98 24.82
CA LEU A 585 2.85 25.91 25.79
C LEU A 585 2.51 26.46 27.18
N ASN A 586 3.19 27.52 27.64
CA ASN A 586 2.89 28.14 28.93
C ASN A 586 1.46 28.69 29.03
N GLY A 587 0.88 29.15 27.91
CA GLY A 587 -0.51 29.61 27.87
C GLY A 587 -1.53 28.47 27.77
N LEU A 588 -1.14 27.32 27.20
CA LEU A 588 -2.08 26.26 26.78
C LEU A 588 -2.00 24.99 27.64
N LEU A 589 -0.90 24.79 28.36
CA LEU A 589 -0.69 23.59 29.17
C LEU A 589 -1.75 23.46 30.27
N PHE A 590 -2.06 24.55 30.98
CA PHE A 590 -3.03 24.48 32.07
C PHE A 590 -4.46 24.14 31.58
N PRO A 591 -5.02 24.82 30.55
CA PRO A 591 -6.29 24.41 29.94
C PRO A 591 -6.29 22.94 29.47
N LEU A 592 -5.19 22.48 28.86
CA LEU A 592 -5.04 21.10 28.42
C LEU A 592 -5.09 20.10 29.59
N VAL A 593 -4.31 20.34 30.64
CA VAL A 593 -4.28 19.50 31.84
C VAL A 593 -5.65 19.48 32.51
N GLN A 594 -6.33 20.63 32.65
CA GLN A 594 -7.67 20.68 33.20
C GLN A 594 -8.66 19.81 32.40
N LYS A 595 -8.59 19.86 31.07
CA LYS A 595 -9.45 19.04 30.19
C LYS A 595 -9.14 17.55 30.31
N VAL A 596 -7.86 17.17 30.39
CA VAL A 596 -7.44 15.78 30.62
C VAL A 596 -7.98 15.27 31.95
N PHE A 597 -7.79 16.01 33.05
CA PHE A 597 -8.30 15.60 34.36
C PHE A 597 -9.83 15.65 34.45
N PHE A 598 -10.50 16.52 33.70
CA PHE A 598 -11.95 16.51 33.59
C PHE A 598 -12.47 15.15 33.11
N PHE A 599 -11.89 14.58 32.05
CA PHE A 599 -12.27 13.25 31.55
C PHE A 599 -11.78 12.11 32.45
N LEU A 600 -10.53 12.17 32.94
CA LEU A 600 -9.97 11.10 33.78
C LEU A 600 -10.70 10.91 35.11
N ASN A 601 -11.38 11.95 35.60
CA ASN A 601 -12.16 11.92 36.84
C ASN A 601 -13.64 11.52 36.62
N GLN A 602 -14.07 11.27 35.38
CA GLN A 602 -15.41 10.75 35.11
C GLN A 602 -15.47 9.25 35.38
N VAL A 603 -16.62 8.79 35.89
CA VAL A 603 -16.89 7.36 36.06
C VAL A 603 -17.29 6.82 34.68
N PRO A 604 -16.56 5.83 34.13
CA PRO A 604 -16.86 5.32 32.79
C PRO A 604 -18.22 4.64 32.76
N ASN A 605 -19.01 4.94 31.73
CA ASN A 605 -20.34 4.38 31.48
C ASN A 605 -20.28 3.29 30.40
N GLY A 606 -19.48 2.24 30.65
CA GLY A 606 -19.33 1.09 29.76
C GLY A 606 -17.87 0.71 29.50
N THR A 607 -17.68 -0.42 28.82
CA THR A 607 -16.34 -0.95 28.52
C THR A 607 -15.57 -0.04 27.55
N ASP A 608 -16.24 0.50 26.53
CA ASP A 608 -15.59 1.33 25.50
C ASP A 608 -15.03 2.63 26.09
N GLU A 609 -15.81 3.30 26.94
CA GLU A 609 -15.36 4.51 27.63
C GLU A 609 -14.23 4.20 28.63
N ALA A 610 -14.31 3.07 29.34
CA ALA A 610 -13.22 2.62 30.21
C ALA A 610 -11.92 2.40 29.43
N MET A 611 -11.99 1.79 28.24
CA MET A 611 -10.84 1.62 27.35
C MET A 611 -10.30 2.96 26.83
N ALA A 612 -11.17 3.88 26.43
CA ALA A 612 -10.78 5.22 25.99
C ALA A 612 -10.05 6.00 27.10
N LEU A 613 -10.52 5.92 28.35
CA LEU A 613 -9.85 6.54 29.50
C LEU A 613 -8.47 5.91 29.80
N VAL A 614 -8.31 4.59 29.61
CA VAL A 614 -7.00 3.93 29.72
C VAL A 614 -6.04 4.46 28.65
N GLU A 615 -6.51 4.61 27.41
CA GLU A 615 -5.69 5.13 26.32
C GLU A 615 -5.34 6.61 26.51
N LEU A 616 -6.26 7.40 27.10
CA LEU A 616 -6.00 8.77 27.51
C LEU A 616 -4.90 8.86 28.57
N ARG A 617 -4.92 7.97 29.58
CA ARG A 617 -3.84 7.91 30.60
C ARG A 617 -2.49 7.63 29.96
N LYS A 618 -2.41 6.66 29.05
CA LYS A 618 -1.17 6.33 28.33
C LYS A 618 -0.68 7.51 27.49
N SER A 619 -1.57 8.12 26.70
CA SER A 619 -1.25 9.24 25.83
C SER A 619 -0.80 10.48 26.61
N TYR A 620 -1.42 10.74 27.76
CA TYR A 620 -1.00 11.83 28.64
C TYR A 620 0.39 11.58 29.27
N LEU A 621 0.66 10.36 29.75
CA LEU A 621 1.99 10.01 30.24
C LEU A 621 3.06 10.11 29.15
N ALA A 622 2.74 9.63 27.93
CA ALA A 622 3.63 9.75 26.78
C ALA A 622 3.91 11.21 26.41
N PHE A 623 2.90 12.06 26.45
CA PHE A 623 3.05 13.50 26.24
C PHE A 623 3.98 14.14 27.29
N LEU A 624 3.78 13.85 28.57
CA LEU A 624 4.64 14.35 29.65
C LEU A 624 6.09 13.89 29.45
N MET A 625 6.33 12.60 29.18
CA MET A 625 7.66 12.08 28.87
C MET A 625 8.27 12.80 27.65
N GLY A 626 7.46 13.07 26.63
CA GLY A 626 7.84 13.84 25.44
C GLY A 626 8.32 15.25 25.78
N LEU A 627 7.65 15.95 26.71
CA LEU A 627 8.07 17.28 27.17
C LEU A 627 9.46 17.25 27.83
N PHE A 628 9.70 16.30 28.74
CA PHE A 628 11.01 16.12 29.38
C PHE A 628 12.10 15.79 28.35
N SER A 629 11.81 14.89 27.40
CA SER A 629 12.77 14.55 26.34
C SER A 629 13.10 15.72 25.40
N SER A 630 12.23 16.74 25.36
CA SER A 630 12.38 17.93 24.53
C SER A 630 12.96 19.12 25.30
N GLU A 631 13.40 18.92 26.55
CA GLU A 631 13.94 19.97 27.45
C GLU A 631 12.91 21.09 27.72
N LEU A 632 11.63 20.72 27.86
CA LEU A 632 10.50 21.64 28.09
C LEU A 632 9.89 21.52 29.49
N GLU A 633 10.60 20.93 30.45
CA GLU A 633 10.15 20.76 31.83
C GLU A 633 9.81 22.09 32.54
N ASN A 634 10.45 23.19 32.13
CA ASN A 634 10.20 24.52 32.69
C ASN A 634 8.75 24.99 32.48
N VAL A 635 8.05 24.47 31.47
CA VAL A 635 6.62 24.75 31.25
C VAL A 635 5.76 24.27 32.43
N LEU A 636 6.16 23.19 33.10
CA LEU A 636 5.44 22.63 34.25
C LEU A 636 5.58 23.49 35.52
N ILE A 637 6.62 24.32 35.59
CA ILE A 637 6.96 25.14 36.76
C ILE A 637 6.55 26.60 36.56
N THR A 638 6.35 27.03 35.32
CA THR A 638 6.06 28.43 34.99
C THR A 638 4.70 28.84 35.55
N GLU A 639 4.67 29.89 36.39
CA GLU A 639 3.44 30.51 36.84
C GLU A 639 2.71 31.15 35.64
N GLY A 640 1.73 30.44 35.10
CA GLY A 640 0.87 30.93 34.03
C GLY A 640 0.26 32.29 34.38
N MET A 641 0.17 33.19 33.40
CA MET A 641 -0.33 34.56 33.56
C MET A 641 -1.69 34.63 34.29
N ASP A 642 -2.53 33.60 34.15
CA ASP A 642 -3.83 33.49 34.82
C ASP A 642 -3.77 33.38 36.35
N LEU A 643 -2.71 32.80 36.91
CA LEU A 643 -2.53 32.73 38.37
C LEU A 643 -2.13 34.10 38.92
N ARG A 644 -1.34 34.89 38.18
CA ARG A 644 -1.04 36.28 38.54
C ARG A 644 -2.27 37.18 38.44
N GLN A 645 -3.09 37.02 37.40
CA GLN A 645 -4.35 37.76 37.27
C GLN A 645 -5.35 37.37 38.38
N ARG A 646 -5.50 36.07 38.67
CA ARG A 646 -6.35 35.57 39.78
C ARG A 646 -5.81 35.99 41.15
N GLN A 647 -4.50 35.98 41.38
CA GLN A 647 -3.91 36.48 42.62
C GLN A 647 -4.05 38.00 42.74
N GLN A 648 -3.96 38.76 41.64
CA GLN A 648 -4.23 40.20 41.63
C GLN A 648 -5.71 40.51 41.87
N ASP A 649 -6.65 39.74 41.31
CA ASP A 649 -8.08 39.91 41.56
C ASP A 649 -8.49 39.44 42.97
N LEU A 650 -7.86 38.38 43.50
CA LEU A 650 -7.97 37.99 44.91
C LEU A 650 -7.37 39.04 45.85
N ALA A 651 -6.25 39.67 45.48
CA ALA A 651 -5.64 40.76 46.23
C ALA A 651 -6.48 42.05 46.16
N LYS A 652 -7.10 42.36 45.02
CA LYS A 652 -8.07 43.46 44.87
C LYS A 652 -9.33 43.20 45.69
N ARG A 653 -9.88 41.98 45.66
CA ARG A 653 -11.04 41.58 46.50
C ARG A 653 -10.72 41.62 47.99
N LYS A 654 -9.48 41.34 48.41
CA LYS A 654 -9.03 41.52 49.80
C LYS A 654 -8.86 42.99 50.19
N LYS A 655 -8.50 43.88 49.25
CA LYS A 655 -8.45 45.34 49.48
C LYS A 655 -9.81 46.02 49.61
N PHE A 656 -10.90 45.41 49.10
CA PHE A 656 -12.27 45.91 49.28
C PHE A 656 -12.96 45.39 50.57
N LYS A 657 -12.25 44.63 51.41
CA LYS A 657 -12.78 44.07 52.67
C LYS A 657 -12.17 44.70 53.93
N TYR A 658 -11.48 45.83 53.79
CA TYR A 658 -11.02 46.67 54.91
C TYR A 658 -11.46 48.11 54.72
#